data_AF-A0A7U7G3Z0-F1
#
_entry.id   AF-A0A7U7G3Z0-F1
#
_cell.length_a   1.000
_cell.length_b   1.000
_cell.length_c   1.000
_cell.angle_alpha   90.00
_cell.angle_beta   90.00
_cell.angle_gamma   90.00
#
_symmetry.space_group_name_H-M   'P 1'
#
loop_
_entity.id
_entity.type
_entity.pdbx_description
1 polymer ?
#
loop_
_entity_poly.entity_id
_entity_poly.type
_entity_poly.pdbx_seq_one_letter_code
_entity_poly.pdbx_strand_id
1 'polypeptide(L)'
;MTQPANRVPAWRSYTATGNPTDIVPSTTVAREIGGKIDAINGQAAGLTIDGDSTLAGEKVRDVLARFPEKLVTSYGVTHDPDGQHTAANSAAYQAAINDCAGTFRLVHPAGLSVMLGTLRITRPDTHLVLDGIITLAPDSNTNCLDIYAPGQSLERISITGQGIIDGNRSGQQGGQTAVSGGICANTLSHTDNTPDMPSFPTRIDNLLISGITIRNTFNWPLSLGFISNSLITNVTLLDGGNSPQFIWSADNCWFTDSLSTGHTDGGFVFYMGCRRCGATGNTVSGNHDGIGVYADSSDQPANENILIANNHVHDNADGGIGITTTDQKSADGLIQRNILITGNILSNNNTHGRNGGGSIGIVAAHGVQVRNNLVSRDGSTARTGNPVYAAYVSDSCQFVEIEGNHFEDIGSTANPGTAIYLNRPTGAIIRNNIFANTAGTSGPLRTGLGGTVGAAGLISGNVAAGPMAGPLLALAWQTDTAFISQPDGMGGLLDTLPRSSNIVASGHYDYDGRTLSRQIGATTDDTGLFLQTARNQTTGAVSGDIVLNKGNIFRVFSLSLNGAITTPNGHVLLNIRSPSGAPLMMQVFTIKAAHGDRVTFPQSFTSDTVSVMVPPFHNGTNMIVGGPSTLSPPDRTGFTVGKFWVGLGGANIDPADDITVMAIGELSS
;
A
#
# COMPACT_ATOMS: atom_id res chain seq x y z
N MET A 1 -28.41 -12.82 4.15
CA MET A 1 -28.17 -12.60 2.71
C MET A 1 -27.10 -13.58 2.25
N THR A 2 -27.39 -14.42 1.26
CA THR A 2 -26.38 -15.26 0.59
C THR A 2 -25.42 -14.35 -0.17
N GLN A 3 -24.11 -14.49 0.07
CA GLN A 3 -23.10 -13.74 -0.66
C GLN A 3 -23.29 -13.93 -2.18
N PRO A 4 -23.09 -12.90 -3.01
CA PRO A 4 -23.01 -13.09 -4.44
C PRO A 4 -21.86 -14.06 -4.70
N ALA A 5 -22.16 -15.17 -5.38
CA ALA A 5 -21.15 -16.15 -5.73
C ALA A 5 -20.13 -15.49 -6.66
N ASN A 6 -18.92 -15.25 -6.16
CA ASN A 6 -17.76 -14.99 -6.99
C ASN A 6 -17.52 -16.23 -7.86
N ARG A 7 -18.10 -16.25 -9.07
CA ARG A 7 -17.66 -17.18 -10.10
C ARG A 7 -16.34 -16.64 -10.62
N VAL A 8 -15.24 -17.23 -10.18
CA VAL A 8 -13.95 -17.09 -10.84
C VAL A 8 -14.16 -17.49 -12.31
N PRO A 9 -13.98 -16.59 -13.29
CA PRO A 9 -14.02 -16.96 -14.69
C PRO A 9 -13.02 -18.09 -14.92
N ALA A 10 -13.38 -19.10 -15.72
CA ALA A 10 -12.53 -20.27 -15.96
C ALA A 10 -11.32 -19.96 -16.88
N TRP A 11 -10.67 -18.82 -16.67
CA TRP A 11 -9.59 -18.32 -17.50
C TRP A 11 -8.27 -18.73 -16.84
N ARG A 12 -7.39 -19.36 -17.60
CA ARG A 12 -6.03 -19.67 -17.19
C ARG A 12 -5.10 -18.67 -17.87
N SER A 13 -4.16 -18.08 -17.13
CA SER A 13 -3.23 -17.14 -17.74
C SER A 13 -2.26 -17.88 -18.67
N TYR A 14 -1.86 -17.25 -19.77
CA TYR A 14 -0.79 -17.74 -20.62
C TYR A 14 0.50 -18.03 -19.83
N THR A 15 0.79 -17.23 -18.80
CA THR A 15 1.91 -17.45 -17.87
C THR A 15 1.80 -18.75 -17.08
N ALA A 16 0.60 -19.32 -16.92
CA ALA A 16 0.37 -20.59 -16.24
C ALA A 16 0.29 -21.79 -17.20
N THR A 17 -0.15 -21.61 -18.45
CA THR A 17 -0.41 -22.74 -19.39
C THR A 17 0.53 -22.81 -20.58
N GLY A 18 1.18 -21.72 -20.95
CA GLY A 18 2.00 -21.61 -22.17
C GLY A 18 1.22 -21.79 -23.47
N ASN A 19 -0.12 -21.86 -23.43
CA ASN A 19 -0.94 -22.07 -24.62
C ASN A 19 -1.29 -20.72 -25.28
N PRO A 20 -0.87 -20.45 -26.53
CA PRO A 20 -1.14 -19.18 -27.20
C PRO A 20 -2.63 -18.87 -27.39
N THR A 21 -3.52 -19.86 -27.36
CA THR A 21 -4.97 -19.64 -27.44
C THR A 21 -5.57 -19.05 -26.16
N ASP A 22 -4.82 -19.08 -25.06
CA ASP A 22 -5.18 -18.47 -23.78
C ASP A 22 -4.76 -16.98 -23.69
N ILE A 23 -4.08 -16.47 -24.74
CA ILE A 23 -3.81 -15.04 -24.93
C ILE A 23 -5.11 -14.40 -25.43
N VAL A 24 -5.87 -13.83 -24.50
CA VAL A 24 -7.10 -13.11 -24.84
C VAL A 24 -6.73 -11.74 -25.43
N PRO A 25 -7.12 -11.41 -26.67
CA PRO A 25 -6.89 -10.09 -27.25
C PRO A 25 -7.54 -8.99 -26.39
N SER A 26 -6.92 -7.81 -26.28
CA SER A 26 -7.42 -6.73 -25.40
C SER A 26 -8.86 -6.32 -25.72
N THR A 27 -9.30 -6.44 -26.97
CA THR A 27 -10.67 -6.17 -27.42
C THR A 27 -11.70 -7.20 -26.93
N THR A 28 -11.28 -8.39 -26.52
CA THR A 28 -12.15 -9.42 -25.92
C THR A 28 -12.21 -9.24 -24.40
N VAL A 29 -11.09 -8.87 -23.77
CA VAL A 29 -11.05 -8.44 -22.35
C VAL A 29 -11.88 -7.17 -22.15
N ALA A 30 -11.71 -6.17 -23.02
CA ALA A 30 -12.47 -4.93 -23.01
C ALA A 30 -13.96 -5.11 -23.34
N ARG A 31 -14.36 -6.21 -24.00
CA ARG A 31 -15.78 -6.52 -24.29
C ARG A 31 -16.47 -7.26 -23.14
N GLU A 32 -15.74 -8.13 -22.44
CA GLU A 32 -16.23 -8.80 -21.22
C GLU A 32 -16.24 -7.85 -20.00
N ILE A 33 -15.33 -6.87 -19.97
CA ILE A 33 -15.39 -5.71 -19.04
C ILE A 33 -16.42 -4.67 -19.54
N GLY A 34 -16.52 -4.50 -20.86
CA GLY A 34 -17.28 -3.46 -21.57
C GLY A 34 -18.77 -3.72 -21.75
N GLY A 35 -19.42 -4.05 -20.64
CA GLY A 35 -20.84 -3.80 -20.41
C GLY A 35 -21.15 -3.27 -19.01
N LYS A 36 -20.12 -3.01 -18.19
CA LYS A 36 -20.24 -2.55 -16.79
C LYS A 36 -19.49 -1.27 -16.46
N ILE A 37 -18.73 -0.72 -17.41
CA ILE A 37 -18.07 0.57 -17.29
C ILE A 37 -18.32 1.29 -18.61
N ASP A 38 -19.36 2.11 -18.65
CA ASP A 38 -19.58 3.04 -19.75
C ASP A 38 -18.84 4.34 -19.41
N ALA A 39 -17.69 4.53 -20.05
CA ALA A 39 -16.96 5.77 -20.07
C ALA A 39 -17.39 6.54 -21.32
N ILE A 40 -17.61 7.85 -21.16
CA ILE A 40 -18.04 8.86 -22.16
C ILE A 40 -19.55 9.17 -22.01
N ASN A 41 -19.84 10.30 -21.34
CA ASN A 41 -21.14 10.95 -21.07
C ASN A 41 -21.83 10.74 -19.71
N GLY A 42 -21.15 10.21 -18.69
CA GLY A 42 -21.34 10.58 -17.28
C GLY A 42 -22.74 10.48 -16.64
N GLN A 43 -23.73 9.91 -17.32
CA GLN A 43 -25.02 9.54 -16.74
C GLN A 43 -25.20 8.05 -17.00
N ALA A 44 -25.10 7.27 -15.93
CA ALA A 44 -25.69 5.95 -15.90
C ALA A 44 -27.22 6.13 -16.01
N ALA A 45 -27.72 6.14 -17.24
CA ALA A 45 -29.14 6.05 -17.52
C ALA A 45 -29.64 4.69 -17.00
N GLY A 46 -30.34 4.70 -15.87
CA GLY A 46 -31.08 3.53 -15.38
C GLY A 46 -30.86 3.11 -13.92
N LEU A 47 -30.06 3.82 -13.11
CA LEU A 47 -30.02 3.58 -11.67
C LEU A 47 -31.26 4.17 -11.01
N THR A 48 -32.29 3.35 -10.91
CA THR A 48 -33.42 3.58 -10.02
C THR A 48 -32.90 3.50 -8.59
N ILE A 49 -33.25 4.50 -7.77
CA ILE A 49 -33.00 4.63 -6.33
C ILE A 49 -32.94 3.24 -5.66
N ASP A 50 -31.75 2.77 -5.29
CA ASP A 50 -31.64 1.46 -4.67
C ASP A 50 -32.10 1.55 -3.21
N GLY A 51 -33.30 1.02 -2.95
CA GLY A 51 -33.92 0.92 -1.62
C GLY A 51 -33.22 -0.05 -0.66
N ASP A 52 -31.94 -0.35 -0.90
CA ASP A 52 -31.12 -1.31 -0.15
C ASP A 52 -30.11 -0.65 0.81
N SER A 53 -30.07 0.68 0.89
CA SER A 53 -29.39 1.40 1.99
C SER A 53 -29.97 0.99 3.35
N THR A 54 -29.16 0.94 4.41
CA THR A 54 -29.61 0.56 5.76
C THR A 54 -29.57 1.73 6.75
N LEU A 55 -30.61 1.88 7.57
CA LEU A 55 -30.69 2.77 8.73
C LEU A 55 -30.76 1.91 10.00
N ALA A 56 -29.81 2.07 10.93
CA ALA A 56 -29.70 1.24 12.14
C ALA A 56 -29.71 -0.29 11.86
N GLY A 57 -29.14 -0.71 10.73
CA GLY A 57 -29.08 -2.12 10.32
C GLY A 57 -30.33 -2.67 9.60
N GLU A 58 -31.37 -1.87 9.40
CA GLU A 58 -32.59 -2.23 8.65
C GLU A 58 -32.66 -1.50 7.30
N LYS A 59 -33.26 -2.09 6.26
CA LYS A 59 -33.39 -1.40 4.96
C LYS A 59 -34.23 -0.13 5.10
N VAL A 60 -33.75 0.97 4.56
CA VAL A 60 -34.40 2.29 4.62
C VAL A 60 -35.82 2.23 4.12
N ARG A 61 -36.08 1.52 3.02
CA ARG A 61 -37.44 1.35 2.48
C ARG A 61 -38.39 0.71 3.49
N ASP A 62 -37.89 -0.23 4.29
CA ASP A 62 -38.68 -0.98 5.27
C ASP A 62 -38.95 -0.11 6.50
N VAL A 63 -38.01 0.75 6.89
CA VAL A 63 -38.22 1.75 7.95
C VAL A 63 -39.22 2.80 7.50
N LEU A 64 -39.01 3.40 6.32
CA LEU A 64 -39.88 4.44 5.78
C LEU A 64 -41.30 3.92 5.54
N ALA A 65 -41.47 2.68 5.09
CA ALA A 65 -42.79 2.06 4.87
C ALA A 65 -43.66 1.96 6.12
N ARG A 66 -43.09 2.09 7.33
CA ARG A 66 -43.84 2.07 8.60
C ARG A 66 -44.57 3.39 8.88
N PHE A 67 -44.12 4.48 8.26
CA PHE A 67 -44.68 5.81 8.51
C PHE A 67 -45.61 6.24 7.37
N PRO A 68 -46.86 6.62 7.67
CA PRO A 68 -47.75 7.23 6.69
C PRO A 68 -47.20 8.57 6.20
N GLU A 69 -47.59 8.97 4.99
CA GLU A 69 -47.12 10.21 4.37
C GLU A 69 -47.97 11.40 4.74
N LYS A 70 -47.33 12.57 4.89
CA LYS A 70 -48.01 13.86 5.04
C LYS A 70 -47.31 14.92 4.21
N LEU A 71 -48.06 15.64 3.39
CA LEU A 71 -47.52 16.67 2.50
C LEU A 71 -47.26 17.97 3.27
N VAL A 72 -46.17 18.68 2.96
CA VAL A 72 -45.89 20.03 3.50
C VAL A 72 -47.03 21.03 3.19
N THR A 73 -47.75 20.84 2.08
CA THR A 73 -48.89 21.68 1.70
C THR A 73 -50.08 21.56 2.64
N SER A 74 -50.20 20.44 3.37
CA SER A 74 -51.23 20.28 4.41
C SER A 74 -51.02 21.19 5.62
N TYR A 75 -49.81 21.73 5.77
CA TYR A 75 -49.45 22.71 6.80
C TYR A 75 -49.49 24.16 6.31
N GLY A 76 -49.95 24.40 5.07
CA GLY A 76 -50.05 25.73 4.49
C GLY A 76 -48.80 26.21 3.74
N VAL A 77 -47.84 25.33 3.45
CA VAL A 77 -46.74 25.64 2.53
C VAL A 77 -47.30 25.77 1.11
N THR A 78 -47.02 26.89 0.45
CA THR A 78 -47.51 27.21 -0.90
C THR A 78 -46.34 27.42 -1.86
N HIS A 79 -46.57 27.19 -3.16
CA HIS A 79 -45.56 27.40 -4.20
C HIS A 79 -45.14 28.88 -4.24
N ASP A 80 -43.86 29.14 -4.01
CA ASP A 80 -43.29 30.47 -3.80
C ASP A 80 -41.83 30.53 -4.28
N PRO A 81 -41.59 30.42 -5.60
CA PRO A 81 -40.24 30.45 -6.17
C PRO A 81 -39.59 31.83 -6.07
N ASP A 82 -40.40 32.89 -5.98
CA ASP A 82 -39.93 34.28 -5.96
C ASP A 82 -39.75 34.85 -4.53
N GLY A 83 -40.11 34.08 -3.50
CA GLY A 83 -39.94 34.45 -2.09
C GLY A 83 -40.89 35.51 -1.56
N GLN A 84 -42.08 35.66 -2.15
CA GLN A 84 -43.10 36.60 -1.67
C GLN A 84 -43.73 36.16 -0.34
N HIS A 85 -43.63 34.87 -0.01
CA HIS A 85 -44.24 34.24 1.15
C HIS A 85 -43.22 33.51 2.04
N THR A 86 -41.93 33.82 1.92
CA THR A 86 -40.84 33.14 2.64
C THR A 86 -41.10 32.98 4.13
N ALA A 87 -41.47 34.04 4.85
CA ALA A 87 -41.68 33.97 6.30
C ALA A 87 -42.84 33.01 6.68
N ALA A 88 -43.94 33.08 5.94
CA ALA A 88 -45.11 32.23 6.17
C ALA A 88 -44.82 30.77 5.81
N ASN A 89 -44.17 30.53 4.67
CA ASN A 89 -43.78 29.20 4.22
C ASN A 89 -42.74 28.57 5.17
N SER A 90 -41.73 29.33 5.63
CA SER A 90 -40.76 28.84 6.61
C SER A 90 -41.42 28.43 7.93
N ALA A 91 -42.35 29.24 8.45
CA ALA A 91 -43.07 28.92 9.68
C ALA A 91 -43.93 27.66 9.52
N ALA A 92 -44.68 27.56 8.41
CA ALA A 92 -45.50 26.40 8.08
C ALA A 92 -44.68 25.13 7.91
N TYR A 93 -43.56 25.20 7.19
CA TYR A 93 -42.67 24.07 6.97
C TYR A 93 -42.00 23.62 8.28
N GLN A 94 -41.51 24.56 9.09
CA GLN A 94 -40.94 24.23 10.39
C GLN A 94 -41.96 23.55 11.31
N ALA A 95 -43.22 24.01 11.30
CA ALA A 95 -44.30 23.35 12.03
C ALA A 95 -44.53 21.92 11.51
N ALA A 96 -44.49 21.71 10.19
CA ALA A 96 -44.61 20.40 9.57
C ALA A 96 -43.50 19.44 10.01
N ILE A 97 -42.23 19.88 10.00
CA ILE A 97 -41.09 19.08 10.50
C ILE A 97 -41.33 18.63 11.94
N ASN A 98 -41.74 19.57 12.80
CA ASN A 98 -41.92 19.29 14.22
C ASN A 98 -43.09 18.34 14.50
N ASP A 99 -44.20 18.47 13.78
CA ASP A 99 -45.41 17.65 13.95
C ASP A 99 -45.27 16.25 13.34
N CYS A 100 -44.51 16.11 12.24
CA CYS A 100 -44.29 14.81 11.60
C CYS A 100 -43.27 13.92 12.32
N ALA A 101 -42.31 14.49 13.05
CA ALA A 101 -41.29 13.70 13.77
C ALA A 101 -41.91 12.57 14.60
N GLY A 102 -41.40 11.34 14.43
CA GLY A 102 -41.87 10.13 15.09
C GLY A 102 -43.24 9.59 14.64
N THR A 103 -43.93 10.28 13.71
CA THR A 103 -45.35 10.00 13.43
C THR A 103 -45.64 9.80 11.93
N PHE A 104 -45.05 10.64 11.08
CA PHE A 104 -45.26 10.65 9.64
C PHE A 104 -43.93 10.81 8.91
N ARG A 105 -43.87 10.36 7.66
CA ARG A 105 -42.88 10.93 6.73
C ARG A 105 -43.44 12.22 6.16
N LEU A 106 -42.67 13.30 6.28
CA LEU A 106 -43.00 14.58 5.70
C LEU A 106 -42.56 14.59 4.23
N VAL A 107 -43.46 14.94 3.32
CA VAL A 107 -43.20 14.93 1.88
C VAL A 107 -43.27 16.35 1.32
N HIS A 108 -42.17 16.81 0.73
CA HIS A 108 -42.08 17.99 -0.13
C HIS A 108 -42.22 17.55 -1.59
N PRO A 109 -43.42 17.67 -2.18
CA PRO A 109 -43.74 17.01 -3.44
C PRO A 109 -43.04 17.64 -4.64
N ALA A 110 -42.88 16.83 -5.70
CA ALA A 110 -42.45 17.31 -7.00
C ALA A 110 -43.36 18.44 -7.50
N GLY A 111 -42.76 19.42 -8.19
CA GLY A 111 -43.47 20.61 -8.69
C GLY A 111 -43.69 21.71 -7.65
N LEU A 112 -43.42 21.46 -6.36
CA LEU A 112 -43.41 22.51 -5.35
C LEU A 112 -42.01 23.15 -5.28
N SER A 113 -41.95 24.46 -5.48
CA SER A 113 -40.73 25.27 -5.34
C SER A 113 -41.00 26.35 -4.32
N VAL A 114 -40.13 26.45 -3.32
CA VAL A 114 -40.30 27.37 -2.20
C VAL A 114 -38.98 28.02 -1.84
N MET A 115 -39.04 29.32 -1.55
CA MET A 115 -37.94 30.04 -0.94
C MET A 115 -38.16 30.14 0.57
N LEU A 116 -37.23 29.61 1.36
CA LEU A 116 -37.34 29.48 2.81
C LEU A 116 -36.11 30.09 3.51
N GLY A 117 -36.32 30.67 4.69
CA GLY A 117 -35.25 30.77 5.69
C GLY A 117 -34.89 29.38 6.25
N THR A 118 -33.89 29.31 7.14
CA THR A 118 -33.42 28.04 7.72
C THR A 118 -34.52 27.21 8.34
N LEU A 119 -34.52 25.93 7.98
CA LEU A 119 -35.28 24.90 8.67
C LEU A 119 -34.38 24.19 9.69
N ARG A 120 -34.95 23.81 10.84
CA ARG A 120 -34.23 23.07 11.89
C ARG A 120 -34.84 21.71 12.15
N ILE A 121 -33.99 20.68 12.20
CA ILE A 121 -34.35 19.36 12.74
C ILE A 121 -33.87 19.30 14.18
N THR A 122 -34.83 19.27 15.11
CA THR A 122 -34.57 19.32 16.57
C THR A 122 -35.07 18.08 17.31
N ARG A 123 -35.63 17.10 16.58
CA ARG A 123 -36.26 15.89 17.13
C ARG A 123 -35.75 14.63 16.44
N PRO A 124 -35.62 13.50 17.15
CA PRO A 124 -35.33 12.21 16.53
C PRO A 124 -36.49 11.75 15.64
N ASP A 125 -36.29 10.66 14.89
CA ASP A 125 -37.32 10.05 14.03
C ASP A 125 -37.92 11.05 13.01
N THR A 126 -37.08 11.92 12.48
CA THR A 126 -37.48 12.90 11.47
C THR A 126 -37.20 12.34 10.08
N HIS A 127 -38.28 12.11 9.32
CA HIS A 127 -38.21 11.55 7.97
C HIS A 127 -38.76 12.55 6.94
N LEU A 128 -37.88 13.13 6.13
CA LEU A 128 -38.21 14.07 5.06
C LEU A 128 -37.96 13.42 3.69
N VAL A 129 -38.98 13.39 2.84
CA VAL A 129 -38.89 13.06 1.40
C VAL A 129 -38.99 14.36 0.61
N LEU A 130 -37.93 14.73 -0.10
CA LEU A 130 -37.76 15.97 -0.81
C LEU A 130 -37.68 15.70 -2.32
N ASP A 131 -38.78 15.95 -3.02
CA ASP A 131 -38.90 15.78 -4.49
C ASP A 131 -39.07 17.10 -5.24
N GLY A 132 -39.44 18.17 -4.55
CA GLY A 132 -39.50 19.54 -5.09
C GLY A 132 -38.20 20.33 -4.92
N ILE A 133 -38.29 21.66 -4.94
CA ILE A 133 -37.14 22.58 -4.79
C ILE A 133 -37.29 23.40 -3.51
N ILE A 134 -36.24 23.47 -2.71
CA ILE A 134 -36.07 24.41 -1.60
C ILE A 134 -34.92 25.35 -1.94
N THR A 135 -35.17 26.65 -1.91
CA THR A 135 -34.15 27.68 -2.13
C THR A 135 -33.96 28.50 -0.86
N LEU A 136 -32.71 28.70 -0.44
CA LEU A 136 -32.42 29.57 0.70
C LEU A 136 -32.80 31.02 0.37
N ALA A 137 -33.54 31.66 1.26
CA ALA A 137 -33.92 33.06 1.11
C ALA A 137 -32.68 33.98 1.05
N PRO A 138 -32.70 35.04 0.24
CA PRO A 138 -31.59 35.97 0.12
C PRO A 138 -31.26 36.61 1.48
N ASP A 139 -30.00 37.00 1.65
CA ASP A 139 -29.46 37.64 2.85
C ASP A 139 -29.64 36.83 4.15
N SER A 140 -30.01 35.54 4.06
CA SER A 140 -30.19 34.69 5.25
C SER A 140 -28.85 34.33 5.89
N ASN A 141 -27.79 34.17 5.09
CA ASN A 141 -26.41 33.90 5.52
C ASN A 141 -26.32 32.75 6.53
N THR A 142 -27.01 31.66 6.20
CA THR A 142 -27.29 30.51 7.08
C THR A 142 -27.47 29.23 6.25
N ASN A 143 -27.73 28.10 6.89
CA ASN A 143 -27.97 26.82 6.23
C ASN A 143 -29.43 26.70 5.74
N CYS A 144 -29.65 25.97 4.66
CA CYS A 144 -31.00 25.61 4.22
C CYS A 144 -31.68 24.73 5.28
N LEU A 145 -30.94 23.73 5.77
CA LEU A 145 -31.38 22.81 6.81
C LEU A 145 -30.28 22.60 7.84
N ASP A 146 -30.61 22.80 9.11
CA ASP A 146 -29.70 22.64 10.24
C ASP A 146 -30.19 21.54 11.20
N ILE A 147 -29.33 20.56 11.47
CA ILE A 147 -29.58 19.49 12.44
C ILE A 147 -28.91 19.90 13.74
N TYR A 148 -29.71 20.48 14.64
CA TYR A 148 -29.19 21.10 15.86
C TYR A 148 -30.22 21.12 17.00
N ALA A 149 -29.88 20.45 18.09
CA ALA A 149 -30.56 20.46 19.37
C ALA A 149 -29.50 20.46 20.49
N PRO A 150 -29.01 21.65 20.92
CA PRO A 150 -27.83 21.76 21.76
C PRO A 150 -27.92 20.92 23.04
N GLY A 151 -26.88 20.11 23.27
CA GLY A 151 -26.77 19.21 24.42
C GLY A 151 -27.71 17.98 24.38
N GLN A 152 -28.44 17.77 23.28
CA GLN A 152 -29.33 16.62 23.09
C GLN A 152 -28.70 15.56 22.18
N SER A 153 -29.31 14.38 22.17
CA SER A 153 -29.05 13.33 21.18
C SER A 153 -30.22 13.24 20.23
N LEU A 154 -29.95 13.19 18.93
CA LEU A 154 -30.91 12.93 17.86
C LEU A 154 -30.54 11.62 17.17
N GLU A 155 -31.55 10.87 16.77
CA GLU A 155 -31.36 9.58 16.10
C GLU A 155 -32.38 9.34 15.00
N ARG A 156 -32.02 8.47 14.04
CA ARG A 156 -32.91 7.99 12.96
C ARG A 156 -33.49 9.14 12.14
N ILE A 157 -32.62 9.98 11.59
CA ILE A 157 -33.01 11.07 10.69
C ILE A 157 -32.80 10.61 9.25
N SER A 158 -33.76 10.86 8.37
CA SER A 158 -33.60 10.60 6.94
C SER A 158 -34.08 11.77 6.09
N ILE A 159 -33.24 12.20 5.15
CA ILE A 159 -33.56 13.20 4.13
C ILE A 159 -33.34 12.54 2.77
N THR A 160 -34.43 12.12 2.14
CA THR A 160 -34.41 11.34 0.90
C THR A 160 -35.19 12.04 -0.20
N GLY A 161 -35.23 11.47 -1.41
CA GLY A 161 -36.05 11.98 -2.52
C GLY A 161 -35.20 12.26 -3.76
N GLN A 162 -35.73 13.03 -4.71
CA GLN A 162 -35.06 13.39 -5.96
C GLN A 162 -35.00 14.91 -6.23
N GLY A 163 -35.35 15.70 -5.23
CA GLY A 163 -35.45 17.14 -5.34
C GLY A 163 -34.14 17.88 -5.08
N ILE A 164 -34.24 19.21 -4.98
CA ILE A 164 -33.10 20.12 -4.96
C ILE A 164 -33.13 20.99 -3.70
N ILE A 165 -31.99 21.07 -3.02
CA ILE A 165 -31.66 22.13 -2.07
C ILE A 165 -30.71 23.10 -2.78
N ASP A 166 -31.15 24.34 -2.94
CA ASP A 166 -30.39 25.41 -3.58
C ASP A 166 -29.96 26.43 -2.53
N GLY A 167 -28.65 26.55 -2.30
CA GLY A 167 -28.07 27.49 -1.33
C GLY A 167 -28.18 28.95 -1.75
N ASN A 168 -28.64 29.24 -2.98
CA ASN A 168 -28.83 30.60 -3.49
C ASN A 168 -27.58 31.48 -3.33
N ARG A 169 -26.38 30.95 -3.64
CA ARG A 169 -25.08 31.61 -3.46
C ARG A 169 -25.08 33.08 -3.86
N SER A 170 -25.65 33.43 -5.02
CA SER A 170 -25.68 34.81 -5.53
C SER A 170 -26.54 35.77 -4.70
N GLY A 171 -27.51 35.24 -3.97
CA GLY A 171 -28.37 35.99 -3.05
C GLY A 171 -27.85 36.04 -1.61
N GLN A 172 -26.69 35.44 -1.32
CA GLN A 172 -26.07 35.49 0.00
C GLN A 172 -24.96 36.55 0.01
N GLN A 173 -24.79 37.23 1.15
CA GLN A 173 -23.80 38.31 1.26
C GLN A 173 -22.37 37.80 1.42
N GLY A 174 -22.22 36.53 1.83
CA GLY A 174 -20.93 35.85 1.75
C GLY A 174 -19.81 36.45 2.60
N GLY A 175 -18.63 35.87 2.47
CA GLY A 175 -17.39 36.30 3.14
C GLY A 175 -16.65 35.13 3.78
N GLN A 176 -15.45 35.39 4.32
CA GLN A 176 -14.66 34.44 5.13
C GLN A 176 -15.42 33.94 6.37
N THR A 177 -16.62 34.44 6.58
CA THR A 177 -17.37 34.41 7.82
C THR A 177 -18.81 33.88 7.63
N ALA A 178 -19.32 33.72 6.40
CA ALA A 178 -20.75 33.41 6.23
C ALA A 178 -21.01 31.89 6.26
N VAL A 179 -21.69 31.37 7.30
CA VAL A 179 -22.18 29.99 7.33
C VAL A 179 -23.38 29.85 6.39
N SER A 180 -23.17 29.80 5.09
CA SER A 180 -24.26 29.50 4.16
C SER A 180 -24.04 28.17 3.45
N GLY A 181 -24.71 27.15 3.99
CA GLY A 181 -24.63 25.77 3.52
C GLY A 181 -25.96 25.16 3.09
N GLY A 182 -25.88 23.93 2.60
CA GLY A 182 -27.03 23.11 2.27
C GLY A 182 -27.61 22.47 3.53
N ILE A 183 -27.17 21.24 3.82
CA ILE A 183 -27.53 20.52 5.05
C ILE A 183 -26.32 20.47 5.97
N CYS A 184 -26.46 21.08 7.14
CA CYS A 184 -25.38 21.13 8.11
C CYS A 184 -25.84 20.60 9.47
N ALA A 185 -24.90 20.15 10.27
CA ALA A 185 -25.15 19.71 11.63
C ALA A 185 -24.14 20.37 12.57
N ASN A 186 -24.61 20.82 13.73
CA ASN A 186 -23.75 21.45 14.74
C ASN A 186 -22.95 22.65 14.21
N THR A 187 -23.42 23.26 13.12
CA THR A 187 -22.74 24.36 12.48
C THR A 187 -23.33 25.63 13.07
N LEU A 188 -22.65 26.18 14.07
CA LEU A 188 -23.06 27.43 14.68
C LEU A 188 -23.02 28.52 13.60
N SER A 189 -24.06 29.37 13.52
CA SER A 189 -24.13 30.49 12.57
C SER A 189 -23.10 31.55 12.96
N HIS A 190 -21.83 31.32 12.64
CA HIS A 190 -20.73 32.15 13.10
C HIS A 190 -19.86 32.62 11.96
N THR A 191 -19.28 33.79 12.20
CA THR A 191 -18.49 34.57 11.28
C THR A 191 -17.13 33.95 10.93
N ASP A 192 -16.98 32.63 10.80
CA ASP A 192 -15.69 31.99 10.50
C ASP A 192 -15.76 30.92 9.40
N ASN A 193 -14.64 30.74 8.71
CA ASN A 193 -14.45 29.83 7.57
C ASN A 193 -14.19 28.37 8.00
N THR A 194 -14.11 28.14 9.30
CA THR A 194 -14.09 26.83 9.93
C THR A 194 -15.26 26.81 10.88
N PRO A 195 -16.21 25.86 10.78
CA PRO A 195 -17.30 25.89 11.74
C PRO A 195 -16.73 25.66 13.15
N ASP A 196 -17.25 26.35 14.16
CA ASP A 196 -16.68 26.22 15.50
C ASP A 196 -17.07 24.89 16.13
N MET A 197 -16.18 24.30 16.94
CA MET A 197 -16.56 23.21 17.82
C MET A 197 -17.59 23.74 18.85
N PRO A 198 -18.87 23.36 18.78
CA PRO A 198 -19.88 23.91 19.67
C PRO A 198 -19.63 23.48 21.11
N SER A 199 -19.89 24.37 22.07
CA SER A 199 -19.77 24.04 23.50
C SER A 199 -20.75 22.95 23.94
N PHE A 200 -21.91 22.87 23.28
CA PHE A 200 -22.95 21.88 23.55
C PHE A 200 -23.39 21.20 22.24
N PRO A 201 -22.57 20.26 21.71
CA PRO A 201 -22.90 19.58 20.46
C PRO A 201 -24.16 18.74 20.61
N THR A 202 -24.93 18.70 19.53
CA THR A 202 -25.98 17.70 19.30
C THR A 202 -25.31 16.40 18.88
N ARG A 203 -25.54 15.30 19.60
CA ARG A 203 -25.05 13.98 19.17
C ARG A 203 -26.03 13.40 18.18
N ILE A 204 -25.59 13.10 16.96
CA ILE A 204 -26.47 12.59 15.90
C ILE A 204 -26.09 11.15 15.60
N ASP A 205 -27.05 10.23 15.60
CA ASP A 205 -26.82 8.84 15.25
C ASP A 205 -27.79 8.36 14.17
N ASN A 206 -27.31 7.58 13.20
CA ASN A 206 -28.13 7.09 12.09
C ASN A 206 -28.79 8.23 11.29
N LEU A 207 -27.99 9.09 10.66
CA LEU A 207 -28.46 9.99 9.62
C LEU A 207 -28.34 9.33 8.25
N LEU A 208 -29.38 9.45 7.44
CA LEU A 208 -29.35 9.14 6.02
C LEU A 208 -29.63 10.42 5.22
N ILE A 209 -28.77 10.70 4.24
CA ILE A 209 -29.09 11.65 3.17
C ILE A 209 -28.97 10.91 1.84
N SER A 210 -30.03 10.90 1.03
CA SER A 210 -30.00 10.12 -0.21
C SER A 210 -30.83 10.64 -1.36
N GLY A 211 -30.30 10.53 -2.59
CA GLY A 211 -31.02 10.78 -3.83
C GLY A 211 -31.19 12.25 -4.22
N ILE A 212 -30.96 13.18 -3.27
CA ILE A 212 -31.20 14.61 -3.47
C ILE A 212 -30.00 15.31 -4.13
N THR A 213 -30.26 16.46 -4.74
CA THR A 213 -29.23 17.38 -5.22
C THR A 213 -29.07 18.56 -4.25
N ILE A 214 -27.82 18.92 -3.94
CA ILE A 214 -27.48 20.15 -3.22
C ILE A 214 -26.56 20.98 -4.09
N ARG A 215 -26.90 22.23 -4.36
CA ARG A 215 -26.13 23.09 -5.26
C ARG A 215 -26.06 24.54 -4.81
N ASN A 216 -25.16 25.30 -5.45
CA ASN A 216 -25.06 26.75 -5.32
C ASN A 216 -24.95 27.19 -3.85
N THR A 217 -24.18 26.48 -3.03
CA THR A 217 -23.95 26.87 -1.64
C THR A 217 -22.81 27.86 -1.55
N PHE A 218 -22.91 28.83 -0.63
CA PHE A 218 -21.84 29.78 -0.43
C PHE A 218 -20.59 29.09 0.16
N ASN A 219 -20.77 28.28 1.21
CA ASN A 219 -19.74 27.42 1.79
C ASN A 219 -20.06 25.95 1.49
N TRP A 220 -20.54 25.20 2.48
CA TRP A 220 -20.60 23.74 2.45
C TRP A 220 -21.92 23.22 1.89
N PRO A 221 -21.93 22.36 0.86
CA PRO A 221 -23.11 21.56 0.52
C PRO A 221 -23.55 20.70 1.70
N LEU A 222 -22.58 20.09 2.38
CA LEU A 222 -22.74 19.30 3.59
C LEU A 222 -21.63 19.63 4.59
N SER A 223 -21.97 19.83 5.87
CA SER A 223 -20.99 19.89 6.96
C SER A 223 -21.57 19.21 8.19
N LEU A 224 -21.11 17.99 8.47
CA LEU A 224 -21.75 17.10 9.42
C LEU A 224 -20.79 16.67 10.53
N GLY A 225 -21.02 17.15 11.76
CA GLY A 225 -20.19 16.77 12.91
C GLY A 225 -20.94 16.29 14.13
N PHE A 226 -20.19 15.65 15.04
CA PHE A 226 -20.70 14.87 16.19
C PHE A 226 -21.74 13.82 15.77
N ILE A 227 -21.42 13.15 14.66
CA ILE A 227 -22.34 12.29 13.95
C ILE A 227 -21.79 10.86 13.88
N SER A 228 -22.66 9.87 14.07
CA SER A 228 -22.30 8.46 14.09
C SER A 228 -23.18 7.63 13.18
N ASN A 229 -22.65 6.51 12.67
CA ASN A 229 -23.40 5.48 11.95
C ASN A 229 -24.25 6.03 10.79
N SER A 230 -23.69 6.96 10.03
CA SER A 230 -24.45 7.75 9.05
C SER A 230 -24.00 7.52 7.62
N LEU A 231 -24.95 7.64 6.68
CA LEU A 231 -24.75 7.33 5.27
C LEU A 231 -25.26 8.48 4.40
N ILE A 232 -24.38 8.95 3.52
CA ILE A 232 -24.68 9.95 2.49
C ILE A 232 -24.49 9.25 1.16
N THR A 233 -25.56 9.03 0.41
CA THR A 233 -25.51 8.13 -0.76
C THR A 233 -26.42 8.51 -1.90
N ASN A 234 -25.98 8.29 -3.14
CA ASN A 234 -26.72 8.68 -4.35
C ASN A 234 -27.07 10.17 -4.35
N VAL A 235 -26.23 11.01 -3.74
CA VAL A 235 -26.44 12.46 -3.75
C VAL A 235 -25.64 13.11 -4.88
N THR A 236 -26.11 14.26 -5.33
CA THR A 236 -25.40 15.12 -6.28
C THR A 236 -25.07 16.44 -5.61
N LEU A 237 -23.79 16.72 -5.42
CA LEU A 237 -23.29 17.91 -4.75
C LEU A 237 -22.54 18.78 -5.77
N LEU A 238 -23.05 19.99 -6.02
CA LEU A 238 -22.59 20.84 -7.11
C LEU A 238 -22.21 22.22 -6.59
N ASP A 239 -21.18 22.83 -7.17
CA ASP A 239 -20.92 24.27 -7.11
C ASP A 239 -21.00 24.82 -5.67
N GLY A 240 -20.24 24.19 -4.77
CA GLY A 240 -20.07 24.59 -3.36
C GLY A 240 -18.81 25.44 -3.15
N GLY A 241 -18.79 26.33 -2.16
CA GLY A 241 -17.61 27.17 -1.93
C GLY A 241 -16.54 26.47 -1.10
N ASN A 242 -17.00 25.55 -0.24
CA ASN A 242 -16.16 24.66 0.54
C ASN A 242 -16.57 23.20 0.33
N SER A 243 -15.76 22.30 0.89
CA SER A 243 -15.93 20.86 0.76
C SER A 243 -17.21 20.30 1.38
N PRO A 244 -17.94 19.40 0.72
CA PRO A 244 -18.77 18.43 1.42
C PRO A 244 -17.94 17.67 2.45
N GLN A 245 -18.33 17.70 3.73
CA GLN A 245 -17.46 17.20 4.79
C GLN A 245 -18.17 16.47 5.93
N PHE A 246 -17.46 15.48 6.47
CA PHE A 246 -17.61 15.03 7.84
C PHE A 246 -16.58 15.73 8.72
N ILE A 247 -17.00 16.12 9.92
CA ILE A 247 -16.20 17.00 10.78
C ILE A 247 -16.43 16.70 12.28
N TRP A 248 -15.55 17.14 13.17
CA TRP A 248 -15.63 16.99 14.65
C TRP A 248 -16.22 15.68 15.15
N SER A 249 -15.38 14.67 15.34
CA SER A 249 -15.82 13.40 15.93
C SER A 249 -16.91 12.68 15.14
N ALA A 250 -16.95 12.84 13.81
CA ALA A 250 -17.72 11.95 12.95
C ALA A 250 -17.16 10.51 13.07
N ASP A 251 -18.04 9.52 13.22
CA ASP A 251 -17.63 8.14 13.51
C ASP A 251 -18.47 7.13 12.73
N ASN A 252 -17.84 6.21 12.01
CA ASN A 252 -18.56 5.24 11.16
C ASN A 252 -19.53 5.91 10.18
N CYS A 253 -19.02 6.89 9.42
CA CYS A 253 -19.81 7.68 8.48
C CYS A 253 -19.28 7.57 7.05
N TRP A 254 -20.18 7.57 6.06
CA TRP A 254 -19.86 7.16 4.69
C TRP A 254 -20.41 8.11 3.62
N PHE A 255 -19.56 8.47 2.65
CA PHE A 255 -19.98 8.99 1.35
C PHE A 255 -19.94 7.85 0.32
N THR A 256 -21.09 7.50 -0.27
CA THR A 256 -21.18 6.32 -1.14
C THR A 256 -21.96 6.59 -2.42
N ASP A 257 -21.47 6.12 -3.57
CA ASP A 257 -22.19 6.17 -4.86
C ASP A 257 -22.73 7.58 -5.19
N SER A 258 -21.95 8.61 -4.89
CA SER A 258 -22.35 10.01 -5.01
C SER A 258 -21.48 10.78 -6.01
N LEU A 259 -22.02 11.89 -6.51
CA LEU A 259 -21.31 12.84 -7.36
C LEU A 259 -20.96 14.11 -6.57
N SER A 260 -19.70 14.53 -6.64
CA SER A 260 -19.24 15.80 -6.11
C SER A 260 -18.40 16.56 -7.15
N THR A 261 -18.83 17.77 -7.51
CA THR A 261 -18.17 18.55 -8.56
C THR A 261 -18.36 20.06 -8.46
N GLY A 262 -17.38 20.81 -8.98
CA GLY A 262 -17.43 22.27 -9.08
C GLY A 262 -17.17 23.01 -7.77
N HIS A 263 -16.63 22.33 -6.75
CA HIS A 263 -16.31 22.95 -5.48
C HIS A 263 -14.99 23.72 -5.55
N THR A 264 -14.92 24.90 -4.91
CA THR A 264 -13.67 25.67 -4.79
C THR A 264 -12.74 25.18 -3.67
N ASP A 265 -12.89 23.93 -3.28
CA ASP A 265 -12.16 23.24 -2.21
C ASP A 265 -12.15 21.72 -2.53
N GLY A 266 -12.02 20.83 -1.55
CA GLY A 266 -12.18 19.39 -1.69
C GLY A 266 -13.58 18.93 -2.15
N GLY A 267 -13.66 17.82 -2.86
CA GLY A 267 -14.92 17.16 -3.23
C GLY A 267 -15.57 16.34 -2.11
N PHE A 268 -14.77 15.61 -1.34
CA PHE A 268 -15.22 15.02 -0.06
C PHE A 268 -14.10 15.14 0.97
N VAL A 269 -14.41 15.62 2.17
CA VAL A 269 -13.39 15.82 3.20
C VAL A 269 -13.75 15.15 4.53
N PHE A 270 -12.77 14.47 5.11
CA PHE A 270 -12.75 14.04 6.51
C PHE A 270 -11.89 15.01 7.30
N TYR A 271 -12.55 15.85 8.08
CA TYR A 271 -11.92 17.00 8.71
C TYR A 271 -11.93 16.86 10.23
N MET A 272 -10.78 17.03 10.89
CA MET A 272 -10.67 17.17 12.35
C MET A 272 -11.50 16.18 13.20
N GLY A 273 -10.98 14.97 13.42
CA GLY A 273 -11.54 14.03 14.41
C GLY A 273 -12.39 12.89 13.84
N CYS A 274 -12.37 12.69 12.52
CA CYS A 274 -13.14 11.64 11.86
C CYS A 274 -12.57 10.24 12.14
N ARG A 275 -13.41 9.26 12.48
CA ARG A 275 -12.98 7.92 12.85
C ARG A 275 -13.79 6.85 12.14
N ARG A 276 -13.13 5.81 11.60
CA ARG A 276 -13.83 4.67 10.95
C ARG A 276 -14.76 5.10 9.81
N CYS A 277 -14.46 6.22 9.15
CA CYS A 277 -15.28 6.78 8.08
C CYS A 277 -14.72 6.40 6.71
N GLY A 278 -15.48 6.66 5.64
CA GLY A 278 -14.95 6.43 4.30
C GLY A 278 -15.73 7.06 3.14
N ALA A 279 -15.08 7.09 1.99
CA ALA A 279 -15.63 7.52 0.71
C ALA A 279 -15.47 6.38 -0.30
N THR A 280 -16.57 5.82 -0.80
CA THR A 280 -16.55 4.66 -1.70
C THR A 280 -17.48 4.76 -2.89
N GLY A 281 -17.05 4.29 -4.07
CA GLY A 281 -17.92 4.24 -5.25
C GLY A 281 -18.30 5.61 -5.83
N ASN A 282 -17.65 6.70 -5.41
CA ASN A 282 -18.04 8.04 -5.81
C ASN A 282 -17.37 8.48 -7.12
N THR A 283 -17.98 9.47 -7.78
CA THR A 283 -17.35 10.26 -8.83
C THR A 283 -17.05 11.66 -8.29
N VAL A 284 -15.78 12.07 -8.34
CA VAL A 284 -15.30 13.34 -7.77
C VAL A 284 -14.47 14.08 -8.82
N SER A 285 -14.94 15.24 -9.27
CA SER A 285 -14.28 15.93 -10.37
C SER A 285 -14.44 17.43 -10.43
N GLY A 286 -13.51 18.13 -11.08
CA GLY A 286 -13.61 19.58 -11.31
C GLY A 286 -13.63 20.41 -10.02
N ASN A 287 -13.09 19.87 -8.93
CA ASN A 287 -12.92 20.56 -7.66
C ASN A 287 -11.49 21.13 -7.55
N HIS A 288 -11.16 21.84 -6.47
CA HIS A 288 -9.75 22.11 -6.16
C HIS A 288 -9.03 20.80 -5.83
N ASP A 289 -9.40 20.15 -4.73
CA ASP A 289 -8.94 18.81 -4.38
C ASP A 289 -10.06 17.78 -4.59
N GLY A 290 -9.72 16.51 -4.84
CA GLY A 290 -10.71 15.45 -4.92
C GLY A 290 -11.21 14.99 -3.55
N ILE A 291 -10.50 14.09 -2.87
CA ILE A 291 -10.89 13.56 -1.56
C ILE A 291 -9.81 13.88 -0.52
N GLY A 292 -10.20 14.52 0.59
CA GLY A 292 -9.29 15.02 1.60
C GLY A 292 -9.42 14.33 2.97
N VAL A 293 -8.29 14.14 3.65
CA VAL A 293 -8.21 13.86 5.09
C VAL A 293 -7.36 14.95 5.70
N TYR A 294 -8.01 15.93 6.32
CA TYR A 294 -7.39 17.22 6.63
C TYR A 294 -7.53 17.63 8.09
N ALA A 295 -6.55 18.39 8.55
CA ALA A 295 -6.56 19.15 9.79
C ALA A 295 -5.68 20.40 9.60
N ASP A 296 -6.10 21.52 10.17
CA ASP A 296 -5.34 22.78 10.08
C ASP A 296 -4.17 22.79 11.05
N SER A 297 -4.24 22.02 12.13
CA SER A 297 -3.13 21.92 13.07
C SER A 297 -3.02 20.57 13.78
N SER A 298 -1.82 20.26 14.26
CA SER A 298 -1.51 19.05 15.02
C SER A 298 -2.17 19.01 16.41
N ASP A 299 -2.73 20.13 16.88
CA ASP A 299 -3.44 20.19 18.16
C ASP A 299 -4.91 19.72 18.02
N GLN A 300 -5.39 19.54 16.79
CA GLN A 300 -6.76 19.15 16.51
C GLN A 300 -6.97 17.63 16.67
N PRO A 301 -8.23 17.19 16.88
CA PRO A 301 -8.54 15.78 16.99
C PRO A 301 -8.08 14.98 15.77
N ALA A 302 -7.55 13.78 16.02
CA ALA A 302 -7.01 12.91 14.99
C ALA A 302 -8.08 12.34 14.05
N ASN A 303 -7.76 12.29 12.76
CA ASN A 303 -8.51 11.45 11.82
C ASN A 303 -7.88 10.07 11.76
N GLU A 304 -8.66 9.03 12.03
CA GLU A 304 -8.14 7.67 12.20
C GLU A 304 -9.01 6.62 11.52
N ASN A 305 -8.38 5.64 10.85
CA ASN A 305 -9.07 4.53 10.21
C ASN A 305 -10.03 5.00 9.11
N ILE A 306 -9.51 5.77 8.15
CA ILE A 306 -10.29 6.29 7.01
C ILE A 306 -10.10 5.40 5.78
N LEU A 307 -11.19 5.06 5.09
CA LEU A 307 -11.17 4.28 3.85
C LEU A 307 -11.57 5.15 2.64
N ILE A 308 -10.71 5.21 1.62
CA ILE A 308 -11.00 5.85 0.34
C ILE A 308 -10.86 4.78 -0.75
N ALA A 309 -11.98 4.22 -1.21
CA ALA A 309 -11.93 3.05 -2.08
C ALA A 309 -12.90 3.05 -3.27
N ASN A 310 -12.45 2.53 -4.41
CA ASN A 310 -13.27 2.35 -5.61
C ASN A 310 -13.93 3.65 -6.11
N ASN A 311 -13.28 4.80 -5.92
CA ASN A 311 -13.76 6.08 -6.44
C ASN A 311 -13.13 6.38 -7.81
N HIS A 312 -13.83 7.18 -8.61
CA HIS A 312 -13.28 7.81 -9.80
C HIS A 312 -13.03 9.29 -9.49
N VAL A 313 -11.76 9.67 -9.39
CA VAL A 313 -11.34 11.04 -9.02
C VAL A 313 -10.54 11.66 -10.16
N HIS A 314 -11.11 12.66 -10.82
CA HIS A 314 -10.51 13.17 -12.05
C HIS A 314 -10.70 14.66 -12.28
N ASP A 315 -9.84 15.24 -13.11
CA ASP A 315 -9.93 16.64 -13.55
C ASP A 315 -9.98 17.66 -12.40
N ASN A 316 -9.43 17.32 -11.24
CA ASN A 316 -9.32 18.27 -10.13
C ASN A 316 -8.13 19.21 -10.35
N ALA A 317 -8.32 20.47 -9.94
CA ALA A 317 -7.37 21.56 -10.18
C ALA A 317 -6.02 21.33 -9.49
N ASP A 318 -6.04 20.86 -8.25
CA ASP A 318 -4.89 20.58 -7.39
C ASP A 318 -4.70 19.07 -7.21
N GLY A 319 -5.06 18.49 -6.07
CA GLY A 319 -4.82 17.08 -5.75
C GLY A 319 -5.99 16.16 -6.09
N GLY A 320 -5.70 14.90 -6.36
CA GLY A 320 -6.74 13.85 -6.40
C GLY A 320 -7.19 13.46 -4.99
N ILE A 321 -6.27 12.93 -4.20
CA ILE A 321 -6.48 12.50 -2.82
C ILE A 321 -5.40 13.14 -1.95
N GLY A 322 -5.82 13.92 -0.95
CA GLY A 322 -4.92 14.62 -0.04
C GLY A 322 -5.03 14.08 1.38
N ILE A 323 -3.90 13.82 2.03
CA ILE A 323 -3.79 13.61 3.48
C ILE A 323 -2.85 14.68 3.99
N THR A 324 -3.33 15.60 4.83
CA THR A 324 -2.53 16.75 5.24
C THR A 324 -2.89 17.24 6.63
N THR A 325 -1.87 17.56 7.41
CA THR A 325 -1.96 18.47 8.54
C THR A 325 -1.07 19.68 8.23
N THR A 326 -1.63 20.90 8.30
CA THR A 326 -0.94 22.11 7.84
C THR A 326 0.28 22.48 8.69
N ASP A 327 0.26 22.22 10.00
CA ASP A 327 1.41 22.32 10.87
C ASP A 327 1.80 20.96 11.48
N GLN A 328 3.09 20.79 11.79
CA GLN A 328 3.57 19.62 12.53
C GLN A 328 4.60 20.03 13.56
N LYS A 329 4.24 19.83 14.83
CA LYS A 329 5.11 20.18 15.96
C LYS A 329 6.11 19.07 16.31
N SER A 330 5.82 17.80 16.02
CA SER A 330 6.75 16.68 16.23
C SER A 330 6.32 15.38 15.54
N ALA A 331 7.26 14.43 15.41
CA ALA A 331 7.06 13.10 14.86
C ALA A 331 6.11 12.20 15.70
N ASP A 332 5.97 12.48 17.00
CA ASP A 332 5.06 11.75 17.91
C ASP A 332 3.62 12.30 17.88
N GLY A 333 3.41 13.45 17.23
CA GLY A 333 2.14 14.17 17.13
C GLY A 333 1.39 13.96 15.81
N LEU A 334 1.66 12.89 15.05
CA LEU A 334 0.95 12.63 13.79
C LEU A 334 -0.51 12.30 14.06
N ILE A 335 -1.43 13.13 13.58
CA ILE A 335 -2.88 13.01 13.83
C ILE A 335 -3.67 12.43 12.65
N GLN A 336 -3.04 12.24 11.49
CA GLN A 336 -3.63 11.51 10.37
C GLN A 336 -3.13 10.07 10.42
N ARG A 337 -4.00 9.10 10.75
CA ARG A 337 -3.55 7.72 11.06
C ARG A 337 -4.38 6.65 10.36
N ASN A 338 -3.69 5.58 9.95
CA ASN A 338 -4.31 4.34 9.47
C ASN A 338 -5.29 4.60 8.32
N ILE A 339 -4.81 5.24 7.25
CA ILE A 339 -5.65 5.62 6.10
C ILE A 339 -5.39 4.63 4.98
N LEU A 340 -6.44 4.06 4.41
CA LEU A 340 -6.35 3.13 3.27
C LEU A 340 -6.96 3.77 2.02
N ILE A 341 -6.13 3.89 0.97
CA ILE A 341 -6.50 4.37 -0.36
C ILE A 341 -6.39 3.18 -1.33
N THR A 342 -7.51 2.63 -1.80
CA THR A 342 -7.46 1.39 -2.60
C THR A 342 -8.47 1.27 -3.73
N GLY A 343 -8.05 0.68 -4.87
CA GLY A 343 -8.95 0.38 -5.98
C GLY A 343 -9.54 1.61 -6.68
N ASN A 344 -8.98 2.79 -6.46
CA ASN A 344 -9.47 4.02 -7.09
C ASN A 344 -8.91 4.16 -8.51
N ILE A 345 -9.66 4.87 -9.35
CA ILE A 345 -9.20 5.38 -10.65
C ILE A 345 -8.98 6.88 -10.47
N LEU A 346 -7.71 7.29 -10.54
CA LEU A 346 -7.29 8.68 -10.40
C LEU A 346 -6.77 9.14 -11.76
N SER A 347 -7.35 10.18 -12.35
CA SER A 347 -6.88 10.61 -13.67
C SER A 347 -6.94 12.09 -13.94
N ASN A 348 -5.93 12.61 -14.61
CA ASN A 348 -5.83 14.01 -14.99
C ASN A 348 -6.06 14.96 -13.82
N ASN A 349 -5.59 14.61 -12.61
CA ASN A 349 -5.59 15.54 -11.50
C ASN A 349 -4.40 16.51 -11.64
N ASN A 350 -4.40 17.59 -10.86
CA ASN A 350 -3.44 18.68 -10.95
C ASN A 350 -3.52 19.47 -12.25
N THR A 351 -4.74 19.80 -12.69
CA THR A 351 -4.97 20.51 -13.96
C THR A 351 -4.48 21.97 -13.94
N HIS A 352 -4.31 22.57 -12.76
CA HIS A 352 -3.69 23.90 -12.60
C HIS A 352 -2.16 23.85 -12.46
N GLY A 353 -1.57 22.65 -12.36
CA GLY A 353 -0.13 22.48 -12.32
C GLY A 353 0.51 23.02 -11.03
N ARG A 354 -0.16 22.84 -9.88
CA ARG A 354 0.40 23.08 -8.56
C ARG A 354 1.72 22.32 -8.40
N ASN A 355 2.72 23.02 -7.87
CA ASN A 355 4.03 22.44 -7.57
C ASN A 355 3.90 21.26 -6.61
N GLY A 356 4.36 20.09 -7.03
CA GLY A 356 4.25 18.86 -6.24
C GLY A 356 2.82 18.33 -6.10
N GLY A 357 1.88 18.86 -6.90
CA GLY A 357 0.51 18.36 -6.99
C GLY A 357 0.43 17.09 -7.84
N GLY A 358 -0.45 16.18 -7.43
CA GLY A 358 -0.63 14.86 -8.01
C GLY A 358 -1.94 14.22 -7.58
N SER A 359 -2.20 13.01 -8.03
CA SER A 359 -3.35 12.25 -7.55
C SER A 359 -3.27 11.88 -6.07
N ILE A 360 -2.08 11.77 -5.46
CA ILE A 360 -1.95 11.34 -4.05
C ILE A 360 -0.91 12.18 -3.32
N GLY A 361 -1.35 13.05 -2.41
CA GLY A 361 -0.46 13.82 -1.52
C GLY A 361 -0.54 13.29 -0.10
N ILE A 362 0.59 12.86 0.47
CA ILE A 362 0.66 12.36 1.84
C ILE A 362 1.63 13.24 2.62
N VAL A 363 1.07 14.03 3.54
CA VAL A 363 1.80 14.93 4.42
C VAL A 363 1.33 14.68 5.84
N ALA A 364 2.27 14.58 6.78
CA ALA A 364 1.96 14.52 8.20
C ALA A 364 1.13 13.31 8.68
N ALA A 365 1.41 12.13 8.11
CA ALA A 365 0.59 10.95 8.34
C ALA A 365 1.37 9.71 8.80
N HIS A 366 0.69 8.86 9.56
CA HIS A 366 1.21 7.59 10.07
C HIS A 366 0.38 6.41 9.55
N GLY A 367 1.03 5.38 9.03
CA GLY A 367 0.35 4.12 8.68
C GLY A 367 -0.61 4.27 7.49
N VAL A 368 -0.21 5.02 6.46
CA VAL A 368 -1.00 5.20 5.24
C VAL A 368 -0.70 4.06 4.26
N GLN A 369 -1.74 3.45 3.70
CA GLN A 369 -1.63 2.38 2.71
C GLN A 369 -2.28 2.82 1.40
N VAL A 370 -1.52 2.79 0.31
CA VAL A 370 -1.96 3.11 -1.05
C VAL A 370 -1.85 1.84 -1.89
N ARG A 371 -2.97 1.20 -2.21
CA ARG A 371 -2.98 -0.13 -2.83
C ARG A 371 -3.84 -0.24 -4.08
N ASN A 372 -3.34 -0.91 -5.12
CA ASN A 372 -4.15 -1.34 -6.26
C ASN A 372 -4.94 -0.21 -6.95
N ASN A 373 -4.41 1.02 -6.96
CA ASN A 373 -5.02 2.14 -7.66
C ASN A 373 -4.48 2.22 -9.10
N LEU A 374 -5.30 2.73 -10.01
CA LEU A 374 -4.87 3.19 -11.33
C LEU A 374 -4.73 4.71 -11.29
N VAL A 375 -3.55 5.21 -11.63
CA VAL A 375 -3.24 6.64 -11.66
C VAL A 375 -2.72 7.01 -13.04
N SER A 376 -3.39 7.93 -13.73
CA SER A 376 -3.03 8.26 -15.11
C SER A 376 -3.11 9.75 -15.45
N ARG A 377 -2.21 10.23 -16.31
CA ARG A 377 -2.29 11.57 -16.93
C ARG A 377 -2.27 12.76 -15.95
N ASP A 378 -1.81 12.56 -14.72
CA ASP A 378 -1.70 13.65 -13.75
C ASP A 378 -0.76 14.74 -14.22
N GLY A 379 -1.15 16.01 -14.05
CA GLY A 379 -0.35 17.17 -14.46
C GLY A 379 -0.17 17.29 -15.98
N SER A 380 -1.06 16.69 -16.79
CA SER A 380 -0.98 16.75 -18.26
C SER A 380 -1.02 18.18 -18.83
N THR A 381 -1.59 19.12 -18.08
CA THR A 381 -1.70 20.54 -18.40
C THR A 381 -0.69 21.42 -17.64
N ALA A 382 0.18 20.83 -16.82
CA ALA A 382 1.13 21.58 -16.00
C ALA A 382 2.16 22.33 -16.87
N ARG A 383 2.43 23.59 -16.49
CA ARG A 383 3.41 24.46 -17.16
C ARG A 383 4.85 24.09 -16.77
N THR A 384 5.82 24.47 -17.61
CA THR A 384 7.25 24.23 -17.38
C THR A 384 7.74 24.80 -16.05
N GLY A 385 8.55 24.03 -15.32
CA GLY A 385 9.26 24.48 -14.11
C GLY A 385 8.71 23.94 -12.79
N ASN A 386 7.58 23.21 -12.84
CA ASN A 386 6.89 22.72 -11.65
C ASN A 386 7.07 21.20 -11.51
N PRO A 387 7.59 20.62 -10.41
CA PRO A 387 7.65 19.17 -10.34
C PRO A 387 6.23 18.56 -10.32
N VAL A 388 5.99 17.57 -11.19
CA VAL A 388 4.75 16.78 -11.22
C VAL A 388 5.00 15.43 -10.60
N TYR A 389 4.23 15.11 -9.57
CA TYR A 389 4.25 13.82 -8.89
C TYR A 389 2.89 13.15 -9.03
N ALA A 390 2.80 11.84 -9.23
CA ALA A 390 1.50 11.17 -9.12
C ALA A 390 1.19 10.87 -7.65
N ALA A 391 2.20 10.43 -6.90
CA ALA A 391 2.19 10.27 -5.46
C ALA A 391 3.37 11.03 -4.83
N TYR A 392 3.10 11.85 -3.81
CA TYR A 392 4.09 12.56 -3.01
C TYR A 392 4.00 12.13 -1.55
N VAL A 393 5.13 11.82 -0.92
CA VAL A 393 5.23 11.48 0.51
C VAL A 393 6.25 12.38 1.19
N SER A 394 5.83 13.14 2.20
CA SER A 394 6.71 14.08 2.94
C SER A 394 7.69 13.37 3.89
N ASP A 395 8.66 14.13 4.41
CA ASP A 395 9.66 13.72 5.41
C ASP A 395 9.06 13.43 6.77
N SER A 396 7.92 14.05 7.03
CA SER A 396 7.20 13.92 8.27
C SER A 396 6.27 12.69 8.34
N CYS A 397 6.21 11.90 7.27
CA CYS A 397 5.42 10.68 7.21
C CYS A 397 6.15 9.48 7.81
N GLN A 398 5.37 8.58 8.41
CA GLN A 398 5.86 7.32 8.99
C GLN A 398 5.03 6.13 8.51
N PHE A 399 5.70 5.03 8.17
CA PHE A 399 5.08 3.75 7.80
C PHE A 399 4.07 3.88 6.66
N VAL A 400 4.45 4.59 5.60
CA VAL A 400 3.66 4.68 4.37
C VAL A 400 3.96 3.50 3.47
N GLU A 401 2.93 2.79 3.04
CA GLU A 401 3.03 1.69 2.08
C GLU A 401 2.36 2.07 0.75
N ILE A 402 3.10 1.94 -0.36
CA ILE A 402 2.57 2.12 -1.72
C ILE A 402 2.81 0.81 -2.48
N GLU A 403 1.73 0.04 -2.68
CA GLU A 403 1.81 -1.32 -3.23
C GLU A 403 0.83 -1.59 -4.37
N GLY A 404 1.30 -2.25 -5.44
CA GLY A 404 0.40 -2.84 -6.43
C GLY A 404 -0.33 -1.83 -7.31
N ASN A 405 0.10 -0.56 -7.33
CA ASN A 405 -0.54 0.49 -8.10
C ASN A 405 0.01 0.52 -9.53
N HIS A 406 -0.79 1.02 -10.47
CA HIS A 406 -0.38 1.28 -11.84
C HIS A 406 -0.35 2.79 -12.09
N PHE A 407 0.82 3.32 -12.44
CA PHE A 407 1.05 4.73 -12.78
C PHE A 407 1.38 4.87 -14.25
N GLU A 408 0.62 5.70 -14.97
CA GLU A 408 0.71 5.82 -16.43
C GLU A 408 0.69 7.29 -16.88
N ASP A 409 1.57 7.64 -17.81
CA ASP A 409 1.56 8.95 -18.49
C ASP A 409 1.54 10.17 -17.54
N ILE A 410 2.34 10.13 -16.47
CA ILE A 410 2.41 11.22 -15.47
C ILE A 410 3.23 12.39 -16.01
N GLY A 411 2.69 13.62 -15.89
CA GLY A 411 3.30 14.86 -16.34
C GLY A 411 2.87 15.28 -17.75
N SER A 412 3.63 16.20 -18.33
CA SER A 412 3.45 16.67 -19.70
C SER A 412 4.78 16.73 -20.45
N THR A 413 4.75 16.90 -21.77
CA THR A 413 5.98 17.07 -22.58
C THR A 413 6.80 18.29 -22.11
N ALA A 414 6.12 19.36 -21.69
CA ALA A 414 6.77 20.57 -21.20
C ALA A 414 7.25 20.44 -19.74
N ASN A 415 6.79 19.42 -19.04
CA ASN A 415 7.00 19.24 -17.61
C ASN A 415 6.92 17.75 -17.21
N PRO A 416 7.99 16.97 -17.44
CA PRO A 416 7.96 15.52 -17.26
C PRO A 416 7.72 15.11 -15.81
N GLY A 417 6.93 14.05 -15.62
CA GLY A 417 6.49 13.61 -14.30
C GLY A 417 7.41 12.58 -13.62
N THR A 418 7.30 12.52 -12.30
CA THR A 418 7.75 11.38 -11.48
C THR A 418 6.52 10.68 -10.93
N ALA A 419 6.42 9.36 -11.04
CA ALA A 419 5.23 8.68 -10.53
C ALA A 419 5.17 8.72 -8.99
N ILE A 420 6.20 8.25 -8.29
CA ILE A 420 6.27 8.31 -6.82
C ILE A 420 7.48 9.15 -6.39
N TYR A 421 7.24 10.22 -5.65
CA TYR A 421 8.27 11.03 -5.04
C TYR A 421 8.29 10.86 -3.52
N LEU A 422 9.44 10.46 -2.99
CA LEU A 422 9.68 10.30 -1.55
C LEU A 422 10.54 11.46 -1.06
N ASN A 423 10.10 12.18 -0.04
CA ASN A 423 10.89 13.21 0.61
C ASN A 423 11.36 12.73 1.99
N ARG A 424 12.18 11.69 2.09
CA ARG A 424 12.72 11.13 3.36
C ARG A 424 11.68 10.56 4.37
N PRO A 425 10.57 9.92 3.96
CA PRO A 425 9.65 9.30 4.93
C PRO A 425 10.33 8.14 5.68
N THR A 426 9.97 7.98 6.95
CA THR A 426 10.51 6.89 7.79
C THR A 426 9.68 5.61 7.63
N GLY A 427 10.33 4.46 7.49
CA GLY A 427 9.66 3.17 7.40
C GLY A 427 8.80 2.98 6.15
N ALA A 428 9.08 3.71 5.07
CA ALA A 428 8.29 3.63 3.84
C ALA A 428 8.51 2.31 3.10
N ILE A 429 7.42 1.67 2.65
CA ILE A 429 7.43 0.42 1.88
C ILE A 429 6.87 0.69 0.49
N ILE A 430 7.71 0.65 -0.55
CA ILE A 430 7.28 0.87 -1.93
C ILE A 430 7.51 -0.39 -2.76
N ARG A 431 6.43 -1.07 -3.16
CA ARG A 431 6.57 -2.36 -3.81
C ARG A 431 5.54 -2.72 -4.87
N ASN A 432 5.92 -3.60 -5.79
CA ASN A 432 5.01 -4.21 -6.77
C ASN A 432 4.23 -3.19 -7.61
N ASN A 433 4.73 -1.97 -7.79
CA ASN A 433 4.07 -0.95 -8.60
C ASN A 433 4.51 -1.06 -10.07
N ILE A 434 3.60 -0.73 -10.97
CA ILE A 434 3.81 -0.72 -12.42
C ILE A 434 3.88 0.72 -12.91
N PHE A 435 4.88 1.02 -13.75
CA PHE A 435 5.11 2.34 -14.33
C PHE A 435 5.07 2.24 -15.85
N ALA A 436 4.24 3.05 -16.51
CA ALA A 436 4.01 2.96 -17.95
C ALA A 436 4.03 4.33 -18.64
N ASN A 437 4.47 4.31 -19.90
CA ASN A 437 4.26 5.40 -20.86
C ASN A 437 3.58 4.82 -22.10
N THR A 438 2.42 5.33 -22.49
CA THR A 438 1.75 4.92 -23.73
C THR A 438 2.55 5.31 -24.96
N ALA A 439 3.27 6.42 -24.91
CA ALA A 439 4.17 6.90 -25.97
C ALA A 439 5.63 6.42 -25.83
N GLY A 440 5.91 5.44 -24.97
CA GLY A 440 7.25 4.91 -24.73
C GLY A 440 8.24 5.97 -24.21
N THR A 441 9.45 6.01 -24.77
CA THR A 441 10.51 6.97 -24.35
C THR A 441 10.18 8.44 -24.66
N SER A 442 9.17 8.71 -25.48
CA SER A 442 8.68 10.05 -25.77
C SER A 442 7.51 10.46 -24.87
N GLY A 443 7.07 9.57 -23.96
CA GLY A 443 5.99 9.83 -23.03
C GLY A 443 6.37 10.80 -21.91
N PRO A 444 5.36 11.33 -21.19
CA PRO A 444 5.56 12.35 -20.18
C PRO A 444 6.18 11.81 -18.88
N LEU A 445 6.02 10.52 -18.57
CA LEU A 445 6.62 9.93 -17.36
C LEU A 445 8.13 9.78 -17.55
N ARG A 446 8.89 10.48 -16.72
CA ARG A 446 10.36 10.44 -16.75
C ARG A 446 10.94 9.50 -15.71
N THR A 447 10.38 9.49 -14.51
CA THR A 447 10.94 8.75 -13.38
C THR A 447 9.87 7.91 -12.71
N GLY A 448 10.13 6.63 -12.47
CA GLY A 448 9.19 5.78 -11.71
C GLY A 448 9.16 6.19 -10.24
N LEU A 449 10.27 5.94 -9.53
CA LEU A 449 10.47 6.31 -8.14
C LEU A 449 11.60 7.34 -8.04
N GLY A 450 11.32 8.49 -7.44
CA GLY A 450 12.27 9.59 -7.26
C GLY A 450 12.36 10.07 -5.81
N GLY A 451 13.42 10.83 -5.51
CA GLY A 451 13.58 11.53 -4.24
C GLY A 451 14.53 10.83 -3.26
N THR A 452 14.25 10.89 -1.97
CA THR A 452 15.07 10.28 -0.91
C THR A 452 14.22 9.36 -0.03
N VAL A 453 14.71 8.16 0.25
CA VAL A 453 14.12 7.23 1.23
C VAL A 453 14.67 7.57 2.63
N GLY A 454 13.79 7.67 3.62
CA GLY A 454 14.19 7.86 5.01
C GLY A 454 14.70 6.55 5.64
N ALA A 455 14.89 6.57 6.96
CA ALA A 455 15.36 5.41 7.71
C ALA A 455 14.36 4.24 7.60
N ALA A 456 14.87 3.01 7.73
CA ALA A 456 14.11 1.75 7.73
C ALA A 456 13.17 1.54 6.51
N GLY A 457 13.50 2.11 5.35
CA GLY A 457 12.70 1.94 4.13
C GLY A 457 12.87 0.55 3.47
N LEU A 458 11.87 0.14 2.69
CA LEU A 458 11.89 -1.06 1.87
C LEU A 458 11.41 -0.75 0.45
N ILE A 459 12.24 -1.08 -0.55
CA ILE A 459 11.89 -0.94 -1.97
C ILE A 459 11.94 -2.33 -2.62
N SER A 460 10.80 -2.87 -3.11
CA SER A 460 10.76 -4.24 -3.72
C SER A 460 9.88 -4.40 -4.98
N GLY A 461 10.31 -5.13 -6.01
CA GLY A 461 9.42 -5.60 -7.09
C GLY A 461 8.72 -4.53 -7.97
N ASN A 462 9.26 -3.31 -8.04
CA ASN A 462 8.70 -2.25 -8.89
C ASN A 462 9.15 -2.46 -10.34
N VAL A 463 8.26 -2.25 -11.33
CA VAL A 463 8.55 -2.57 -12.74
C VAL A 463 8.08 -1.51 -13.71
N ALA A 464 8.86 -1.26 -14.77
CA ALA A 464 8.39 -0.52 -15.92
C ALA A 464 7.66 -1.46 -16.90
N ALA A 465 6.46 -1.09 -17.35
CA ALA A 465 5.72 -1.77 -18.41
C ALA A 465 6.09 -1.20 -19.78
N GLY A 466 7.39 -1.15 -20.09
CA GLY A 466 7.93 -0.65 -21.36
C GLY A 466 9.01 0.43 -21.19
N PRO A 467 9.55 0.96 -22.30
CA PRO A 467 10.61 1.96 -22.26
C PRO A 467 10.17 3.26 -21.58
N MET A 468 10.97 3.72 -20.62
CA MET A 468 10.77 5.00 -19.92
C MET A 468 11.70 6.09 -20.49
N ALA A 469 11.28 7.36 -20.40
CA ALA A 469 12.10 8.50 -20.82
C ALA A 469 13.31 8.75 -19.89
N GLY A 470 13.27 8.23 -18.67
CA GLY A 470 14.34 8.28 -17.68
C GLY A 470 14.39 7.00 -16.84
N PRO A 471 15.10 7.02 -15.69
CA PRO A 471 15.30 5.83 -14.90
C PRO A 471 14.03 5.39 -14.17
N LEU A 472 13.87 4.08 -13.97
CA LEU A 472 12.86 3.53 -13.08
C LEU A 472 13.09 4.01 -11.64
N LEU A 473 14.34 4.01 -11.17
CA LEU A 473 14.73 4.47 -9.83
C LEU A 473 15.73 5.64 -9.91
N ALA A 474 15.35 6.79 -9.34
CA ALA A 474 16.22 7.95 -9.10
C ALA A 474 16.15 8.35 -7.62
N LEU A 475 16.66 7.47 -6.75
CA LEU A 475 16.56 7.58 -5.30
C LEU A 475 17.91 7.87 -4.63
N ALA A 476 17.88 8.65 -3.55
CA ALA A 476 18.87 8.59 -2.47
C ALA A 476 18.29 7.80 -1.29
N TRP A 477 19.13 7.20 -0.45
CA TRP A 477 18.65 6.38 0.69
C TRP A 477 19.60 6.44 1.89
N GLN A 478 19.11 6.00 3.05
CA GLN A 478 19.90 5.81 4.27
C GLN A 478 20.50 4.38 4.32
N THR A 479 21.56 4.16 5.09
CA THR A 479 22.30 2.87 5.15
C THR A 479 21.45 1.67 5.60
N ASP A 480 20.33 1.93 6.27
CA ASP A 480 19.38 0.94 6.79
C ASP A 480 18.19 0.68 5.85
N THR A 481 18.19 1.25 4.63
CA THR A 481 17.18 0.95 3.60
C THR A 481 17.45 -0.41 2.96
N ALA A 482 16.43 -1.26 2.89
CA ALA A 482 16.49 -2.57 2.26
C ALA A 482 15.98 -2.53 0.81
N PHE A 483 16.69 -3.20 -0.11
CA PHE A 483 16.27 -3.41 -1.49
C PHE A 483 16.13 -4.91 -1.75
N ILE A 484 14.94 -5.36 -2.17
CA ILE A 484 14.66 -6.77 -2.44
C ILE A 484 14.19 -6.90 -3.89
N SER A 485 14.88 -7.70 -4.71
CA SER A 485 14.43 -8.09 -6.06
C SER A 485 13.84 -6.95 -6.91
N GLN A 486 14.67 -6.01 -7.38
CA GLN A 486 14.28 -4.92 -8.29
C GLN A 486 14.66 -5.26 -9.74
N PRO A 487 13.70 -5.51 -10.65
CA PRO A 487 13.96 -5.58 -12.08
C PRO A 487 14.31 -4.18 -12.62
N ASP A 488 15.22 -4.06 -13.59
CA ASP A 488 15.58 -2.76 -14.20
C ASP A 488 14.50 -2.19 -15.16
N GLY A 489 13.34 -2.85 -15.25
CA GLY A 489 12.26 -2.46 -16.17
C GLY A 489 12.47 -2.88 -17.63
N MET A 490 13.55 -3.59 -17.98
CA MET A 490 13.85 -4.11 -19.33
C MET A 490 14.24 -5.60 -19.33
N GLY A 491 14.19 -6.26 -18.17
CA GLY A 491 14.59 -7.66 -17.99
C GLY A 491 16.05 -7.86 -17.60
N GLY A 492 16.80 -6.78 -17.37
CA GLY A 492 18.10 -6.78 -16.67
C GLY A 492 17.94 -6.35 -15.20
N LEU A 493 19.07 -6.19 -14.50
CA LEU A 493 19.12 -5.84 -13.08
C LEU A 493 19.95 -4.57 -12.87
N LEU A 494 19.57 -3.76 -11.88
CA LEU A 494 20.20 -2.47 -11.57
C LEU A 494 21.60 -2.65 -10.97
N ASP A 495 22.62 -2.78 -11.81
CA ASP A 495 24.03 -2.91 -11.39
C ASP A 495 24.73 -1.59 -11.00
N THR A 496 24.04 -0.45 -11.06
CA THR A 496 24.66 0.89 -10.91
C THR A 496 24.35 1.63 -9.60
N LEU A 497 23.78 0.99 -8.58
CA LEU A 497 23.51 1.63 -7.28
C LEU A 497 24.80 1.71 -6.41
N PRO A 498 25.21 2.91 -5.92
CA PRO A 498 26.35 3.06 -5.00
C PRO A 498 26.21 2.19 -3.74
N ARG A 499 27.19 1.33 -3.50
CA ARG A 499 27.11 0.20 -2.57
C ARG A 499 27.43 0.61 -1.13
N SER A 500 26.42 0.79 -0.29
CA SER A 500 26.61 0.97 1.17
C SER A 500 25.53 0.35 2.07
N SER A 501 24.58 -0.43 1.52
CA SER A 501 23.51 -1.06 2.30
C SER A 501 23.70 -2.57 2.49
N ASN A 502 23.23 -3.04 3.65
CA ASN A 502 23.20 -4.44 4.05
C ASN A 502 22.07 -5.17 3.33
N ILE A 503 22.45 -6.21 2.57
CA ILE A 503 21.59 -7.13 1.80
C ILE A 503 21.08 -6.53 0.49
N VAL A 504 21.91 -6.71 -0.55
CA VAL A 504 21.47 -6.76 -1.94
C VAL A 504 21.27 -8.24 -2.29
N ALA A 505 20.02 -8.66 -2.54
CA ALA A 505 19.74 -9.95 -3.13
C ALA A 505 19.42 -9.75 -4.63
N SER A 506 20.39 -10.02 -5.51
CA SER A 506 20.19 -9.89 -6.96
C SER A 506 20.94 -10.99 -7.76
N GLY A 507 20.31 -11.40 -8.87
CA GLY A 507 21.02 -11.77 -10.10
C GLY A 507 21.22 -13.24 -10.46
N HIS A 508 20.93 -13.53 -11.74
CA HIS A 508 21.46 -14.65 -12.51
C HIS A 508 22.83 -14.25 -13.05
N TYR A 509 23.91 -14.84 -12.53
CA TYR A 509 25.26 -14.65 -13.06
C TYR A 509 25.66 -15.90 -13.83
N ASP A 510 26.10 -15.76 -15.09
CA ASP A 510 26.60 -16.88 -15.87
C ASP A 510 28.12 -16.99 -15.69
N TYR A 511 28.55 -18.04 -14.99
CA TYR A 511 29.95 -18.40 -14.83
C TYR A 511 30.16 -19.79 -15.42
N ASP A 512 30.95 -19.89 -16.49
CA ASP A 512 31.31 -21.16 -17.11
C ASP A 512 30.09 -22.00 -17.56
N GLY A 513 29.03 -21.34 -18.05
CA GLY A 513 27.78 -21.96 -18.50
C GLY A 513 26.82 -22.36 -17.38
N ARG A 514 26.95 -21.75 -16.19
CA ARG A 514 26.14 -22.03 -14.99
C ARG A 514 25.50 -20.76 -14.45
N THR A 515 24.19 -20.83 -14.22
CA THR A 515 23.40 -19.74 -13.65
C THR A 515 23.49 -19.73 -12.11
N LEU A 516 24.13 -18.70 -11.52
CA LEU A 516 24.16 -18.48 -10.07
C LEU A 516 22.88 -17.77 -9.62
N SER A 517 22.31 -18.13 -8.47
CA SER A 517 20.97 -17.66 -8.09
C SER A 517 20.93 -16.48 -7.13
N ARG A 518 21.89 -16.29 -6.20
CA ARG A 518 21.77 -15.27 -5.13
C ARG A 518 23.11 -14.80 -4.53
N GLN A 519 23.37 -13.49 -4.50
CA GLN A 519 24.37 -12.90 -3.58
C GLN A 519 23.76 -12.74 -2.17
N ILE A 520 24.55 -13.01 -1.12
CA ILE A 520 24.15 -12.78 0.28
C ILE A 520 25.19 -11.89 0.97
N GLY A 521 24.77 -10.67 1.34
CA GLY A 521 25.54 -9.75 2.17
C GLY A 521 26.15 -8.55 1.44
N ALA A 522 26.50 -7.51 2.20
CA ALA A 522 27.26 -6.35 1.73
C ALA A 522 28.76 -6.66 1.68
N THR A 523 29.46 -5.98 0.78
CA THR A 523 30.87 -6.23 0.50
C THR A 523 31.66 -4.94 0.58
N THR A 524 32.64 -4.89 1.47
CA THR A 524 33.78 -3.97 1.34
C THR A 524 34.89 -4.71 0.60
N ASP A 525 35.71 -3.98 -0.17
CA ASP A 525 37.01 -4.45 -0.67
C ASP A 525 36.97 -5.70 -1.59
N ASP A 526 36.21 -5.62 -2.69
CA ASP A 526 36.15 -6.60 -3.80
C ASP A 526 35.77 -8.05 -3.45
N THR A 527 35.34 -8.32 -2.22
CA THR A 527 34.99 -9.67 -1.75
C THR A 527 33.50 -9.91 -1.91
N GLY A 528 32.98 -11.12 -2.17
CA GLY A 528 31.53 -11.37 -2.28
C GLY A 528 31.15 -12.81 -1.94
N LEU A 529 29.98 -13.01 -1.32
CA LEU A 529 29.44 -14.32 -0.95
C LEU A 529 28.15 -14.59 -1.72
N PHE A 530 28.05 -15.76 -2.34
CA PHE A 530 26.87 -16.19 -3.09
C PHE A 530 26.40 -17.56 -2.60
N LEU A 531 25.08 -17.75 -2.55
CA LEU A 531 24.46 -19.07 -2.49
C LEU A 531 23.98 -19.45 -3.89
N GLN A 532 24.45 -20.59 -4.37
CA GLN A 532 24.16 -21.11 -5.69
C GLN A 532 23.21 -22.31 -5.57
N THR A 533 22.08 -22.24 -6.26
CA THR A 533 21.23 -23.40 -6.58
C THR A 533 21.25 -23.54 -8.10
N ALA A 534 22.30 -24.12 -8.67
CA ALA A 534 22.50 -24.13 -10.12
C ALA A 534 21.92 -25.39 -10.74
N ARG A 535 21.12 -25.25 -11.80
CA ARG A 535 20.77 -26.35 -12.70
C ARG A 535 21.76 -26.35 -13.87
N ASN A 536 22.54 -27.42 -14.02
CA ASN A 536 23.40 -27.60 -15.19
C ASN A 536 22.53 -27.74 -16.44
N GLN A 537 22.72 -26.88 -17.45
CA GLN A 537 21.85 -26.84 -18.63
C GLN A 537 22.01 -28.06 -19.54
N THR A 538 23.17 -28.71 -19.51
CA THR A 538 23.48 -29.88 -20.33
C THR A 538 23.01 -31.18 -19.68
N THR A 539 23.02 -31.26 -18.34
CA THR A 539 22.71 -32.50 -17.60
C THR A 539 21.44 -32.45 -16.76
N GLY A 540 20.84 -31.27 -16.57
CA GLY A 540 19.64 -31.05 -15.75
C GLY A 540 19.86 -31.16 -14.23
N ALA A 541 21.09 -31.47 -13.77
CA ALA A 541 21.41 -31.68 -12.37
C ALA A 541 21.39 -30.37 -11.57
N VAL A 542 20.81 -30.38 -10.36
CA VAL A 542 20.78 -29.24 -9.44
C VAL A 542 21.82 -29.41 -8.33
N SER A 543 22.80 -28.52 -8.23
CA SER A 543 23.78 -28.46 -7.12
C SER A 543 23.49 -27.29 -6.18
N GLY A 544 23.68 -27.51 -4.87
CA GLY A 544 23.78 -26.43 -3.90
C GLY A 544 25.25 -26.08 -3.72
N ASP A 545 25.66 -24.84 -3.97
CA ASP A 545 27.06 -24.42 -3.80
C ASP A 545 27.13 -23.11 -3.00
N ILE A 546 28.26 -22.88 -2.33
CA ILE A 546 28.65 -21.60 -1.73
C ILE A 546 29.79 -21.03 -2.57
N VAL A 547 29.64 -19.82 -3.11
CA VAL A 547 30.68 -19.19 -3.94
C VAL A 547 31.24 -17.98 -3.22
N LEU A 548 32.58 -17.91 -3.13
CA LEU A 548 33.30 -16.73 -2.67
C LEU A 548 33.96 -16.05 -3.88
N ASN A 549 33.76 -14.75 -4.05
CA ASN A 549 34.47 -13.91 -5.01
C ASN A 549 35.45 -13.01 -4.27
N LYS A 550 36.65 -12.79 -4.81
CA LYS A 550 37.54 -11.68 -4.42
C LYS A 550 38.26 -11.15 -5.64
N GLY A 551 37.95 -9.93 -6.09
CA GLY A 551 38.62 -9.30 -7.24
C GLY A 551 38.51 -10.14 -8.53
N ASN A 552 37.31 -10.65 -8.83
CA ASN A 552 36.98 -11.57 -9.94
C ASN A 552 37.62 -12.97 -9.84
N ILE A 553 38.22 -13.32 -8.70
CA ILE A 553 38.67 -14.68 -8.42
C ILE A 553 37.57 -15.42 -7.68
N PHE A 554 36.96 -16.40 -8.35
CA PHE A 554 35.89 -17.21 -7.79
C PHE A 554 36.42 -18.48 -7.13
N ARG A 555 35.81 -18.85 -6.01
CA ARG A 555 36.09 -20.04 -5.21
C ARG A 555 34.75 -20.71 -4.89
N VAL A 556 34.50 -21.86 -5.53
CA VAL A 556 33.25 -22.61 -5.39
C VAL A 556 33.42 -23.73 -4.35
N PHE A 557 32.51 -23.77 -3.39
CA PHE A 557 32.36 -24.85 -2.43
C PHE A 557 31.08 -25.62 -2.73
N SER A 558 31.19 -26.85 -3.22
CA SER A 558 30.01 -27.64 -3.61
C SER A 558 29.43 -28.43 -2.45
N LEU A 559 28.14 -28.26 -2.19
CA LEU A 559 27.39 -29.00 -1.18
C LEU A 559 26.75 -30.22 -1.85
N SER A 560 27.17 -31.40 -1.44
CA SER A 560 26.57 -32.66 -1.87
C SER A 560 25.44 -33.07 -0.93
N LEU A 561 24.44 -33.77 -1.46
CA LEU A 561 23.24 -34.20 -0.72
C LEU A 561 23.53 -35.05 0.54
N ASN A 562 24.71 -35.66 0.61
CA ASN A 562 25.11 -36.46 1.76
C ASN A 562 25.68 -35.61 2.92
N GLY A 563 25.99 -34.32 2.68
CA GLY A 563 26.61 -33.37 3.62
C GLY A 563 28.07 -33.00 3.30
N ALA A 564 28.69 -33.53 2.24
CA ALA A 564 30.08 -33.19 1.90
C ALA A 564 30.17 -31.80 1.29
N ILE A 565 31.22 -31.06 1.66
CA ILE A 565 31.57 -29.78 1.05
C ILE A 565 32.82 -30.01 0.19
N THR A 566 32.75 -29.85 -1.12
CA THR A 566 33.94 -29.94 -1.98
C THR A 566 34.54 -28.55 -2.16
N THR A 567 35.80 -28.36 -1.76
CA THR A 567 36.57 -27.12 -1.90
C THR A 567 36.84 -26.79 -3.38
N PRO A 568 37.23 -25.52 -3.68
CA PRO A 568 37.57 -25.08 -5.04
C PRO A 568 38.71 -25.86 -5.70
N ASN A 569 39.58 -26.50 -4.91
CA ASN A 569 40.71 -27.29 -5.38
C ASN A 569 40.34 -28.79 -5.58
N GLY A 570 39.05 -29.14 -5.48
CA GLY A 570 38.56 -30.51 -5.63
C GLY A 570 38.71 -31.39 -4.39
N HIS A 571 39.25 -30.87 -3.28
CA HIS A 571 39.30 -31.62 -2.02
C HIS A 571 37.95 -31.60 -1.33
N VAL A 572 37.52 -32.72 -0.76
CA VAL A 572 36.33 -32.76 0.09
C VAL A 572 36.71 -32.27 1.49
N LEU A 573 36.13 -31.14 1.93
CA LEU A 573 35.93 -30.82 3.34
C LEU A 573 34.97 -31.89 3.89
N LEU A 574 35.63 -32.93 4.41
CA LEU A 574 35.18 -34.25 4.83
C LEU A 574 33.67 -34.48 4.92
N ASN A 575 33.19 -35.35 4.02
CA ASN A 575 32.14 -36.31 4.35
C ASN A 575 32.41 -37.59 3.56
N ILE A 576 33.33 -38.40 4.09
CA ILE A 576 33.41 -39.78 3.67
C ILE A 576 32.51 -40.52 4.64
N ARG A 577 31.37 -41.02 4.15
CA ARG A 577 30.62 -42.02 4.90
C ARG A 577 31.36 -43.34 4.74
N SER A 578 31.61 -44.00 5.85
CA SER A 578 32.17 -45.34 5.87
C SER A 578 31.23 -46.36 5.22
N PRO A 579 31.64 -47.63 5.03
CA PRO A 579 30.74 -48.69 4.58
C PRO A 579 29.48 -48.86 5.45
N SER A 580 29.52 -48.45 6.73
CA SER A 580 28.38 -48.46 7.66
C SER A 580 27.49 -47.20 7.58
N GLY A 581 27.91 -46.18 6.83
CA GLY A 581 27.20 -44.90 6.70
C GLY A 581 27.58 -43.85 7.73
N ALA A 582 28.48 -44.16 8.68
CA ALA A 582 28.95 -43.24 9.72
C ALA A 582 30.00 -42.24 9.18
N PRO A 583 30.10 -41.03 9.76
CA PRO A 583 31.12 -40.05 9.35
C PRO A 583 32.53 -40.57 9.69
N LEU A 584 33.47 -40.42 8.74
CA LEU A 584 34.89 -40.71 8.98
C LEU A 584 35.61 -39.52 9.59
N MET A 585 36.46 -39.79 10.59
CA MET A 585 37.38 -38.85 11.20
C MET A 585 38.81 -39.16 10.75
N MET A 586 39.58 -38.12 10.42
CA MET A 586 41.02 -38.21 10.16
C MET A 586 41.79 -37.59 11.32
N GLN A 587 42.74 -38.34 11.89
CA GLN A 587 43.66 -37.88 12.93
C GLN A 587 45.08 -37.84 12.35
N VAL A 588 45.79 -36.74 12.56
CA VAL A 588 47.22 -36.63 12.23
C VAL A 588 47.99 -36.28 13.50
N PHE A 589 48.96 -37.09 13.86
CA PHE A 589 49.72 -36.94 15.10
C PHE A 589 51.13 -37.51 14.97
N THR A 590 52.07 -37.07 15.80
CA THR A 590 53.45 -37.55 15.80
C THR A 590 53.74 -38.30 17.09
N ILE A 591 54.41 -39.45 16.99
CA ILE A 591 54.77 -40.30 18.12
C ILE A 591 56.19 -40.84 17.96
N LYS A 592 56.84 -41.17 19.07
CA LYS A 592 58.13 -41.86 19.07
C LYS A 592 57.93 -43.37 19.27
N ALA A 593 58.18 -44.18 18.24
CA ALA A 593 57.99 -45.63 18.31
C ALA A 593 59.00 -46.41 17.46
N ALA A 594 59.28 -47.66 17.83
CA ALA A 594 60.08 -48.66 17.12
C ALA A 594 59.19 -49.66 16.36
N HIS A 595 59.78 -50.54 15.54
CA HIS A 595 59.11 -51.68 14.93
C HIS A 595 58.59 -52.64 16.02
N GLY A 596 57.34 -53.05 15.88
CA GLY A 596 56.66 -53.92 16.86
C GLY A 596 56.00 -53.18 18.01
N ASP A 597 56.25 -51.87 18.19
CA ASP A 597 55.56 -51.08 19.21
C ASP A 597 54.07 -50.92 18.86
N ARG A 598 53.22 -51.01 19.88
CA ARG A 598 51.80 -50.68 19.78
C ARG A 598 51.60 -49.19 19.99
N VAL A 599 50.95 -48.54 19.03
CA VAL A 599 50.60 -47.13 19.06
C VAL A 599 49.10 -47.00 19.24
N THR A 600 48.67 -46.32 20.31
CA THR A 600 47.27 -45.95 20.53
C THR A 600 46.93 -44.66 19.79
N PHE A 601 45.71 -44.59 19.26
CA PHE A 601 45.22 -43.36 18.66
C PHE A 601 44.89 -42.32 19.75
N PRO A 602 45.12 -41.02 19.50
CA PRO A 602 44.74 -39.94 20.42
C PRO A 602 43.25 -40.02 20.81
N GLN A 603 42.40 -40.39 19.85
CA GLN A 603 41.01 -40.71 20.05
C GLN A 603 40.71 -42.08 19.43
N SER A 604 40.06 -42.96 20.20
CA SER A 604 39.59 -44.24 19.65
C SER A 604 38.47 -44.02 18.64
N PHE A 605 38.49 -44.80 17.56
CA PHE A 605 37.42 -44.87 16.58
C PHE A 605 36.27 -45.75 17.10
N THR A 606 35.14 -45.72 16.40
CA THR A 606 33.93 -46.45 16.80
C THR A 606 33.89 -47.84 16.19
N SER A 607 34.56 -48.06 15.05
CA SER A 607 34.71 -49.36 14.41
C SER A 607 36.17 -49.73 14.23
N ASP A 608 36.43 -51.03 14.07
CA ASP A 608 37.78 -51.55 13.81
C ASP A 608 38.23 -51.35 12.35
N THR A 609 37.40 -50.73 11.51
CA THR A 609 37.77 -50.40 10.14
C THR A 609 38.56 -49.09 10.13
N VAL A 610 39.86 -49.19 10.43
CA VAL A 610 40.77 -48.05 10.53
C VAL A 610 41.88 -48.19 9.49
N SER A 611 42.07 -47.13 8.69
CA SER A 611 43.19 -47.03 7.76
C SER A 611 44.28 -46.16 8.37
N VAL A 612 45.50 -46.70 8.47
CA VAL A 612 46.65 -45.99 9.01
C VAL A 612 47.71 -45.82 7.93
N MET A 613 48.17 -44.60 7.76
CA MET A 613 49.29 -44.25 6.89
C MET A 613 50.39 -43.62 7.72
N VAL A 614 51.60 -44.16 7.56
CA VAL A 614 52.83 -43.55 8.07
C VAL A 614 53.62 -43.11 6.85
N PRO A 615 53.70 -41.80 6.55
CA PRO A 615 54.46 -41.33 5.42
C PRO A 615 55.93 -41.75 5.53
N PRO A 616 56.57 -42.19 4.44
CA PRO A 616 58.00 -42.46 4.46
C PRO A 616 58.78 -41.21 4.85
N PHE A 617 59.83 -41.38 5.64
CA PHE A 617 60.70 -40.28 6.05
C PHE A 617 62.15 -40.73 6.10
N HIS A 618 63.08 -39.79 6.01
CA HIS A 618 64.51 -40.04 6.09
C HIS A 618 65.00 -39.64 7.48
N ASN A 619 65.56 -40.58 8.23
CA ASN A 619 66.03 -40.31 9.60
C ASN A 619 67.49 -39.84 9.68
N GLY A 620 68.09 -39.49 8.54
CA GLY A 620 69.47 -39.03 8.43
C GLY A 620 70.42 -40.10 7.88
N THR A 621 70.08 -41.39 8.04
CA THR A 621 70.90 -42.52 7.56
C THR A 621 70.12 -43.48 6.65
N ASN A 622 68.83 -43.70 6.93
CA ASN A 622 67.99 -44.65 6.20
C ASN A 622 66.68 -44.01 5.74
N MET A 623 66.12 -44.51 4.63
CA MET A 623 64.73 -44.25 4.29
C MET A 623 63.85 -45.24 5.08
N ILE A 624 62.97 -44.71 5.90
CA ILE A 624 62.02 -45.49 6.68
C ILE A 624 60.69 -45.50 5.93
N VAL A 625 60.26 -46.70 5.56
CA VAL A 625 58.91 -46.93 5.04
C VAL A 625 58.13 -47.65 6.13
N GLY A 626 57.33 -46.89 6.87
CA GLY A 626 56.49 -47.40 7.94
C GLY A 626 55.08 -47.70 7.48
N GLY A 627 54.44 -48.66 8.12
CA GLY A 627 53.00 -48.90 8.01
C GLY A 627 52.51 -49.68 9.22
N PRO A 628 51.20 -49.97 9.29
CA PRO A 628 50.72 -50.94 10.27
C PRO A 628 51.22 -52.34 9.94
N SER A 629 51.53 -53.13 10.98
CA SER A 629 51.94 -54.52 10.85
C SER A 629 50.85 -55.35 10.17
N THR A 630 51.23 -56.15 9.16
CA THR A 630 50.28 -57.06 8.49
C THR A 630 49.89 -58.26 9.37
N LEU A 631 50.65 -58.53 10.43
CA LEU A 631 50.36 -59.59 11.40
C LEU A 631 49.35 -59.15 12.46
N SER A 632 49.13 -57.84 12.61
CA SER A 632 48.18 -57.27 13.57
C SER A 632 47.57 -56.00 12.98
N PRO A 633 46.47 -56.14 12.22
CA PRO A 633 45.79 -55.02 11.59
C PRO A 633 45.42 -53.92 12.59
N PRO A 634 45.34 -52.64 12.15
CA PRO A 634 44.78 -51.58 12.98
C PRO A 634 43.36 -51.94 13.43
N ASP A 635 43.04 -51.58 14.67
CA ASP A 635 41.68 -51.69 15.21
C ASP A 635 41.23 -50.33 15.73
N ARG A 636 40.05 -50.26 16.34
CA ARG A 636 39.48 -48.98 16.79
C ARG A 636 40.33 -48.20 17.80
N THR A 637 41.28 -48.87 18.48
CA THR A 637 42.07 -48.28 19.57
C THR A 637 43.50 -47.93 19.17
N GLY A 638 44.05 -48.57 18.13
CA GLY A 638 45.42 -48.37 17.72
C GLY A 638 45.92 -49.32 16.65
N PHE A 639 47.23 -49.33 16.44
CA PHE A 639 47.91 -50.22 15.50
C PHE A 639 49.31 -50.57 15.98
N THR A 640 49.87 -51.67 15.49
CA THR A 640 51.26 -52.04 15.75
C THR A 640 52.13 -51.57 14.59
N VAL A 641 53.26 -50.91 14.87
CA VAL A 641 54.13 -50.37 13.82
C VAL A 641 54.90 -51.49 13.12
N GLY A 642 54.70 -51.63 11.81
CA GLY A 642 55.55 -52.40 10.91
C GLY A 642 56.46 -51.46 10.12
N LYS A 643 57.70 -51.26 10.56
CA LYS A 643 58.70 -50.51 9.80
C LYS A 643 59.52 -51.39 8.86
N PHE A 644 59.75 -50.90 7.65
CA PHE A 644 60.76 -51.42 6.71
C PHE A 644 61.83 -50.35 6.49
N TRP A 645 63.09 -50.76 6.57
CA TRP A 645 64.25 -49.88 6.39
C TRP A 645 64.85 -50.13 5.02
N VAL A 646 65.09 -49.06 4.26
CA VAL A 646 65.74 -49.15 2.94
C VAL A 646 66.99 -48.27 2.97
N GLY A 647 68.16 -48.90 3.16
CA GLY A 647 69.48 -48.26 3.21
C GLY A 647 70.64 -49.27 3.25
N LEU A 648 71.77 -48.91 2.60
CA LEU A 648 72.92 -49.78 2.31
C LEU A 648 73.92 -49.88 3.48
N GLY A 649 73.88 -50.99 4.22
CA GLY A 649 75.03 -51.51 4.97
C GLY A 649 75.09 -51.22 6.47
N GLY A 650 74.99 -52.28 7.28
CA GLY A 650 75.34 -52.30 8.72
C GLY A 650 74.15 -52.51 9.65
N ALA A 651 74.34 -53.35 10.68
CA ALA A 651 73.33 -53.91 11.58
C ALA A 651 72.10 -53.02 11.86
N ASN A 652 70.92 -53.51 11.47
CA ASN A 652 69.61 -52.90 11.73
C ASN A 652 69.30 -52.98 13.23
N ILE A 653 69.71 -51.97 13.98
CA ILE A 653 69.14 -51.69 15.31
C ILE A 653 67.93 -50.80 15.06
N ASP A 654 66.80 -51.11 15.69
CA ASP A 654 65.53 -50.41 15.50
C ASP A 654 65.22 -49.51 16.72
N PRO A 655 65.87 -48.34 16.83
CA PRO A 655 65.55 -47.38 17.87
C PRO A 655 64.21 -46.69 17.58
N ALA A 656 63.50 -46.32 18.64
CA ALA A 656 62.29 -45.53 18.52
C ALA A 656 62.61 -44.14 17.95
N ASP A 657 61.89 -43.74 16.91
CA ASP A 657 62.04 -42.46 16.18
C ASP A 657 60.68 -41.75 16.09
N ASP A 658 60.72 -40.43 15.93
CA ASP A 658 59.52 -39.61 15.75
C ASP A 658 58.91 -39.86 14.37
N ILE A 659 57.70 -40.40 14.33
CA ILE A 659 56.95 -40.70 13.11
C ILE A 659 55.64 -39.93 13.10
N THR A 660 55.31 -39.30 11.98
CA THR A 660 53.98 -38.74 11.75
C THR A 660 53.05 -39.85 11.27
N VAL A 661 51.90 -39.95 11.91
CA VAL A 661 50.86 -40.94 11.63
C VAL A 661 49.61 -40.20 11.18
N MET A 662 49.00 -40.68 10.12
CA MET A 662 47.66 -40.29 9.68
C MET A 662 46.74 -41.51 9.81
N ALA A 663 45.69 -41.40 10.62
CA ALA A 663 44.72 -42.47 10.85
C ALA A 663 43.31 -42.00 10.47
N ILE A 664 42.57 -42.84 9.73
CA ILE A 664 41.20 -42.56 9.28
C ILE A 664 40.29 -43.70 9.72
N GLY A 665 39.21 -43.38 10.43
CA GLY A 665 38.25 -44.38 10.93
C GLY A 665 36.89 -43.76 11.27
N GLU A 666 35.90 -44.61 11.57
CA GLU A 666 34.53 -44.16 11.89
C GLU A 666 34.47 -43.43 13.23
N LEU A 667 33.70 -42.34 13.27
CA LEU A 667 33.32 -41.64 14.49
C LEU A 667 31.83 -41.86 14.75
N SER A 668 31.48 -42.24 15.98
CA SER A 668 30.08 -42.33 16.42
C SER A 668 29.45 -40.95 16.29
N SER A 669 28.22 -40.93 15.79
CA SER A 669 27.35 -39.74 15.76
C SER A 669 27.32 -39.01 17.09
#